data_AF-A0A812NG65-F1
#
_entry.id   AF-A0A812NG65-F1
#
_cell.length_a   1.000
_cell.length_b   1.000
_cell.length_c   1.000
_cell.angle_alpha   90.00
_cell.angle_beta   90.00
_cell.angle_gamma   90.00
#
_symmetry.space_group_name_H-M   'P 1'
#
loop_
_entity.id
_entity.type
_entity.pdbx_description
1 polymer ?
#
loop_
_entity_poly.entity_id
_entity_poly.type
_entity_poly.pdbx_seq_one_letter_code
_entity_poly.pdbx_strand_id
1 'polypeptide(L)'
;MCTPSGRFGKLEVSPEVRAQWLKGGAPRKHLMNILVKADGNKELFKKRVEHIRTTSRSKGLIIESGWYTKKAMKDELGWDKDTIKGAVAYCSSKERVKTHVRRSKYNRKVLEYWVDTKTIGKFTATESEEIKDSTIAEGEADGFVLGLEPGEPSDPYRGASDDEDDDDAESSEDEGASKKGKGKGNGGRKLPKAEVQEERALEAVENVGEVLANVLRTKSRLETTMDRLREIRNEVTPSHACGIAAGFWEEISGFADTENIPSRDFLKEAARLKETKHEHKLHGLLEKFNLTARIPKTTVSLGTKSTLDHPVLRPKDFISTLSTEGKLDLLFCGHTGVDYVDFWNLWRLVQSDHPIFRTHKTRLSSCIPIWMFADEGTSQKKKALMVLEYQPILGHGSKRADDVNMSGVSITTRFLYSVLSGKIYAGKKKHQEPLHNLVKQFAQDIGNSYHEPIPVHGISWTNGVFLICLGLKGDLAALVKLGQLERNFMRDTASGCGKGICHLCRAGQENFSFHDTNFDAMTNMRSWFKGADTATLCTYLEPMLKGIVANLDADNRHYVGLIIKALSAANSFMKTLYHSGLWLLDGERDAAILHGQQVLLHFQKLAGIAFSWNMTRWKFQPKFHFYAEVLYYLQAERMEDIPSINPISLSTQMDEDFVGRLSAA
;
A
#
# COMPACT_ATOMS: atom_id res chain seq x y z
N MET A 1 1.44 43.52 41.28
CA MET A 1 1.28 43.09 42.69
C MET A 1 -0.18 42.73 42.91
N CYS A 2 -0.47 41.55 43.49
CA CYS A 2 -1.73 41.20 44.17
C CYS A 2 -1.45 39.97 45.05
N THR A 3 -2.16 39.81 46.16
CA THR A 3 -1.81 38.91 47.27
C THR A 3 -2.58 37.57 47.27
N PRO A 4 -2.02 36.50 47.88
CA PRO A 4 -2.65 35.18 47.91
C PRO A 4 -3.66 35.01 49.06
N SER A 5 -4.74 34.26 48.82
CA SER A 5 -5.64 33.75 49.88
C SER A 5 -5.09 32.43 50.46
N GLY A 6 -4.24 32.55 51.47
CA GLY A 6 -3.32 31.50 51.95
C GLY A 6 -3.91 30.29 52.72
N ARG A 7 -4.95 29.62 52.21
CA ARG A 7 -5.42 28.32 52.75
C ARG A 7 -5.78 27.23 51.73
N PHE A 8 -6.05 27.56 50.47
CA PHE A 8 -6.27 26.55 49.42
C PHE A 8 -5.68 27.06 48.10
N GLY A 9 -4.80 26.28 47.46
CA GLY A 9 -4.09 26.63 46.23
C GLY A 9 -5.00 26.66 44.99
N LYS A 10 -6.00 27.54 44.97
CA LYS A 10 -7.00 27.63 43.90
C LYS A 10 -6.52 28.56 42.79
N LEU A 11 -6.67 28.12 41.55
CA LEU A 11 -6.46 28.96 40.37
C LEU A 11 -7.67 29.89 40.20
N GLU A 12 -7.43 31.20 40.34
CA GLU A 12 -8.36 32.20 39.83
C GLU A 12 -8.16 32.32 38.32
N VAL A 13 -9.26 32.09 37.61
CA VAL A 13 -9.43 32.10 36.15
C VAL A 13 -10.76 32.80 35.84
N SER A 14 -10.99 33.18 34.58
CA SER A 14 -12.22 33.89 34.22
C SER A 14 -13.50 33.06 34.49
N PRO A 15 -14.67 33.70 34.65
CA PRO A 15 -15.94 32.99 34.87
C PRO A 15 -16.24 31.96 33.78
N GLU A 16 -15.88 32.24 32.53
CA GLU A 16 -16.11 31.38 31.37
C GLU A 16 -15.21 30.13 31.41
N VAL A 17 -13.91 30.29 31.72
CA VAL A 17 -12.97 29.17 31.88
C VAL A 17 -13.41 28.28 33.04
N ARG A 18 -13.88 28.88 34.14
CA ARG A 18 -14.45 28.15 35.28
C ARG A 18 -15.74 27.41 34.89
N ALA A 19 -16.61 28.02 34.08
CA ALA A 19 -17.83 27.38 33.57
C ALA A 19 -17.53 26.21 32.62
N GLN A 20 -16.57 26.36 31.70
CA GLN A 20 -16.12 25.28 30.81
C GLN A 20 -15.51 24.11 31.60
N TRP A 21 -14.70 24.39 32.62
CA TRP A 21 -14.14 23.37 33.51
C TRP A 21 -15.24 22.61 34.29
N LEU A 22 -16.26 23.32 34.79
CA LEU A 22 -17.39 22.72 35.49
C LEU A 22 -18.34 21.94 34.56
N LYS A 23 -18.46 22.34 33.28
CA LYS A 23 -19.25 21.65 32.25
C LYS A 23 -18.70 20.25 31.91
N GLY A 24 -17.44 19.98 32.22
CA GLY A 24 -16.82 18.66 32.05
C GLY A 24 -16.53 18.31 30.59
N GLY A 25 -16.42 17.00 30.30
CA GLY A 25 -16.21 16.48 28.95
C GLY A 25 -14.95 16.99 28.25
N ALA A 26 -15.04 17.12 26.92
CA ALA A 26 -13.92 17.56 26.08
C ALA A 26 -13.37 18.97 26.43
N PRO A 27 -14.20 20.01 26.72
CA PRO A 27 -13.70 21.32 27.16
C PRO A 27 -12.81 21.24 28.41
N ARG A 28 -13.24 20.48 29.42
CA ARG A 28 -12.42 20.27 30.62
C ARG A 28 -11.14 19.51 30.28
N LYS A 29 -11.19 18.46 29.46
CA LYS A 29 -9.99 17.70 29.05
C LYS A 29 -8.99 18.58 28.30
N HIS A 30 -9.45 19.45 27.40
CA HIS A 30 -8.61 20.40 26.67
C HIS A 30 -7.91 21.38 27.61
N LEU A 31 -8.65 22.01 28.54
CA LEU A 31 -8.06 22.86 29.59
C LEU A 31 -7.06 22.08 30.47
N MET A 32 -7.31 20.79 30.73
CA MET A 32 -6.39 19.92 31.47
C MET A 32 -5.09 19.66 30.68
N ASN A 33 -5.16 19.42 29.37
CA ASN A 33 -3.97 19.30 28.52
C ASN A 33 -3.18 20.62 28.45
N ILE A 34 -3.82 21.80 28.41
CA ILE A 34 -3.11 23.08 28.47
C ILE A 34 -2.41 23.27 29.82
N LEU A 35 -3.05 22.85 30.93
CA LEU A 35 -2.46 22.91 32.27
C LEU A 35 -1.28 21.95 32.45
N VAL A 36 -1.36 20.74 31.87
CA VAL A 36 -0.24 19.77 31.82
C VAL A 36 0.91 20.30 30.97
N LYS A 37 0.64 20.85 29.77
CA LYS A 37 1.68 21.48 28.93
C LYS A 37 2.31 22.73 29.54
N ALA A 38 1.62 23.37 30.50
CA ALA A 38 2.16 24.47 31.28
C ALA A 38 2.93 24.01 32.53
N ASP A 39 3.07 22.70 32.76
CA ASP A 39 3.63 22.08 33.97
C ASP A 39 3.06 22.67 35.27
N GLY A 40 1.73 22.87 35.29
CA GLY A 40 1.02 23.51 36.39
C GLY A 40 1.33 25.01 36.61
N ASN A 41 2.23 25.62 35.84
CA ASN A 41 2.60 27.03 35.96
C ASN A 41 1.41 27.95 35.63
N LYS A 42 0.88 28.60 36.67
CA LYS A 42 -0.33 29.42 36.64
C LYS A 42 -0.32 30.54 35.60
N GLU A 43 0.81 31.23 35.43
CA GLU A 43 0.88 32.40 34.53
C GLU A 43 1.17 31.99 33.08
N LEU A 44 1.92 30.91 32.86
CA LEU A 44 2.06 30.25 31.55
C LEU A 44 0.72 29.68 31.05
N PHE A 45 -0.05 29.07 31.95
CA PHE A 45 -1.41 28.57 31.66
C PHE A 45 -2.34 29.72 31.22
N LYS A 46 -2.44 30.80 31.99
CA LYS A 46 -3.25 31.99 31.62
C LYS A 46 -2.85 32.54 30.25
N LYS A 47 -1.55 32.81 30.04
CA LYS A 47 -1.04 33.40 28.80
C LYS A 47 -1.36 32.54 27.57
N ARG A 48 -1.31 31.21 27.70
CA ARG A 48 -1.70 30.27 26.62
C ARG A 48 -3.21 30.24 26.38
N VAL A 49 -4.03 30.30 27.43
CA VAL A 49 -5.50 30.39 27.29
C VAL A 49 -5.93 31.71 26.64
N GLU A 50 -5.29 32.82 26.97
CA GLU A 50 -5.53 34.12 26.35
C GLU A 50 -5.07 34.16 24.88
N HIS A 51 -3.93 33.56 24.54
CA HIS A 51 -3.40 33.51 23.17
C HIS A 51 -4.29 32.69 22.20
N ILE A 52 -5.15 31.80 22.69
CA ILE A 52 -6.12 31.08 21.85
C ILE A 52 -7.28 31.99 21.40
N ARG A 53 -7.43 33.18 22.00
CA ARG A 53 -8.53 34.12 21.72
C ARG A 53 -8.33 34.99 20.46
N THR A 54 -7.17 34.88 19.79
CA THR A 54 -6.79 35.70 18.62
C THR A 54 -5.95 34.85 17.64
N THR A 55 -6.17 34.86 16.33
CA THR A 55 -7.20 35.45 15.46
C THR A 55 -7.28 34.58 14.18
N SER A 56 -8.35 34.67 13.37
CA SER A 56 -8.34 34.08 12.01
C SER A 56 -8.71 35.10 10.93
N ARG A 57 -8.25 34.87 9.69
CA ARG A 57 -8.56 35.68 8.50
C ARG A 57 -8.87 34.75 7.34
N SER A 58 -10.07 34.83 6.78
CA SER A 58 -10.48 34.07 5.59
C SER A 58 -10.57 34.98 4.35
N LYS A 59 -10.05 34.51 3.22
CA LYS A 59 -10.26 35.14 1.90
C LYS A 59 -11.47 34.49 1.25
N GLY A 60 -12.52 35.26 0.98
CA GLY A 60 -13.71 34.78 0.25
C GLY A 60 -13.64 35.16 -1.22
N LEU A 61 -13.89 34.20 -2.11
CA LEU A 61 -14.16 34.46 -3.53
C LEU A 61 -15.64 34.20 -3.79
N ILE A 62 -16.37 35.22 -4.23
CA ILE A 62 -17.77 35.11 -4.63
C ILE A 62 -17.81 35.17 -6.16
N ILE A 63 -18.23 34.08 -6.79
CA ILE A 63 -18.47 34.03 -8.23
C ILE A 63 -19.98 34.05 -8.44
N GLU A 64 -20.47 35.05 -9.17
CA GLU A 64 -21.83 35.09 -9.70
C GLU A 64 -21.82 34.39 -11.06
N SER A 65 -22.64 33.34 -11.22
CA SER A 65 -22.69 32.50 -12.43
C SER A 65 -24.15 32.24 -12.84
N GLY A 66 -24.41 32.11 -14.13
CA GLY A 66 -25.78 31.93 -14.63
C GLY A 66 -25.88 31.23 -16.00
N TRP A 67 -27.11 30.84 -16.34
CA TRP A 67 -27.45 30.18 -17.60
C TRP A 67 -27.90 31.20 -18.65
N TYR A 68 -27.02 31.55 -19.59
CA TYR A 68 -27.29 32.57 -20.61
C TYR A 68 -27.34 31.99 -22.02
N THR A 69 -28.23 32.53 -22.85
CA THR A 69 -28.22 32.28 -24.31
C THR A 69 -27.21 33.21 -24.99
N LYS A 70 -26.74 32.88 -26.20
CA LYS A 70 -25.83 33.78 -26.96
C LYS A 70 -26.43 35.18 -27.20
N LYS A 71 -27.77 35.31 -27.23
CA LYS A 71 -28.46 36.60 -27.30
C LYS A 71 -28.43 37.32 -25.96
N ALA A 72 -28.75 36.62 -24.87
CA ALA A 72 -28.73 37.17 -23.51
C ALA A 72 -27.32 37.64 -23.08
N MET A 73 -26.25 36.91 -23.43
CA MET A 73 -24.87 37.38 -23.20
C MET A 73 -24.58 38.73 -23.87
N LYS A 74 -25.13 38.96 -25.06
CA LYS A 74 -24.94 40.21 -25.79
C LYS A 74 -25.84 41.33 -25.26
N ASP A 75 -27.11 41.02 -25.01
CA ASP A 75 -28.15 42.02 -24.78
C ASP A 75 -28.39 42.30 -23.28
N GLU A 76 -28.01 41.38 -22.36
CA GLU A 76 -28.13 41.53 -20.91
C GLU A 76 -26.77 41.70 -20.20
N LEU A 77 -25.72 40.96 -20.63
CA LEU A 77 -24.37 41.09 -20.07
C LEU A 77 -23.48 42.09 -20.84
N GLY A 78 -23.94 42.58 -21.99
CA GLY A 78 -23.21 43.55 -22.82
C GLY A 78 -21.94 42.99 -23.49
N TRP A 79 -21.75 41.67 -23.53
CA TRP A 79 -20.52 41.05 -24.03
C TRP A 79 -20.37 41.21 -25.56
N ASP A 80 -19.13 41.42 -26.00
CA ASP A 80 -18.76 41.48 -27.40
C ASP A 80 -18.80 40.09 -28.07
N LYS A 81 -18.65 40.07 -29.41
CA LYS A 81 -18.76 38.83 -30.20
C LYS A 81 -17.68 37.81 -29.88
N ASP A 82 -16.47 38.23 -29.54
CA ASP A 82 -15.33 37.34 -29.33
C ASP A 82 -15.27 36.82 -27.89
N THR A 83 -15.65 37.62 -26.89
CA THR A 83 -15.94 37.13 -25.53
C THR A 83 -17.05 36.07 -25.55
N ILE A 84 -18.16 36.31 -26.28
CA ILE A 84 -19.22 35.31 -26.45
C ILE A 84 -18.72 34.05 -27.16
N LYS A 85 -17.87 34.20 -28.19
CA LYS A 85 -17.26 33.07 -28.92
C LYS A 85 -16.37 32.23 -28.00
N GLY A 86 -15.53 32.87 -27.18
CA GLY A 86 -14.67 32.22 -26.19
C GLY A 86 -15.46 31.46 -25.12
N ALA A 87 -16.44 32.12 -24.50
CA ALA A 87 -17.29 31.50 -23.48
C ALA A 87 -18.08 30.28 -24.02
N VAL A 88 -18.61 30.39 -25.25
CA VAL A 88 -19.28 29.28 -25.94
C VAL A 88 -18.32 28.14 -26.24
N ALA A 89 -17.10 28.41 -26.69
CA ALA A 89 -16.08 27.38 -26.96
C ALA A 89 -15.67 26.62 -25.69
N TYR A 90 -15.43 27.35 -24.59
CA TYR A 90 -15.12 26.79 -23.28
C TYR A 90 -16.21 25.82 -22.79
N CYS A 91 -17.47 26.26 -22.83
CA CYS A 91 -18.62 25.44 -22.41
C CYS A 91 -18.86 24.23 -23.33
N SER A 92 -18.60 24.38 -24.64
CA SER A 92 -18.84 23.33 -25.65
C SER A 92 -17.70 22.30 -25.77
N SER A 93 -16.64 22.43 -24.96
CA SER A 93 -15.54 21.46 -24.93
C SER A 93 -16.01 20.05 -24.52
N LYS A 94 -15.33 19.02 -25.04
CA LYS A 94 -15.74 17.60 -24.96
C LYS A 94 -15.98 17.09 -23.53
N GLU A 95 -15.30 17.68 -22.55
CA GLU A 95 -15.45 17.38 -21.11
C GLU A 95 -16.63 18.13 -20.47
N ARG A 96 -16.86 19.39 -20.86
CA ARG A 96 -17.77 20.34 -20.18
C ARG A 96 -19.16 20.43 -20.79
N VAL A 97 -19.33 19.99 -22.04
CA VAL A 97 -20.60 20.06 -22.78
C VAL A 97 -21.78 19.40 -22.05
N LYS A 98 -21.52 18.39 -21.18
CA LYS A 98 -22.56 17.72 -20.37
C LYS A 98 -23.01 18.52 -19.14
N THR A 99 -22.23 19.50 -18.68
CA THR A 99 -22.46 20.24 -17.42
C THR A 99 -22.63 21.75 -17.64
N HIS A 100 -22.04 22.32 -18.69
CA HIS A 100 -22.03 23.76 -18.99
C HIS A 100 -22.89 24.14 -20.21
N VAL A 101 -23.57 23.18 -20.87
CA VAL A 101 -24.49 23.44 -21.98
C VAL A 101 -25.81 22.70 -21.74
N ARG A 102 -26.95 23.39 -21.89
CA ARG A 102 -28.28 22.79 -21.81
C ARG A 102 -29.22 23.36 -22.85
N ARG A 103 -30.35 22.68 -23.11
CA ARG A 103 -31.47 23.23 -23.86
C ARG A 103 -32.40 23.99 -22.92
N SER A 104 -32.94 25.12 -23.36
CA SER A 104 -33.86 25.92 -22.55
C SER A 104 -35.12 25.13 -22.16
N LYS A 105 -35.53 25.24 -20.90
CA LYS A 105 -36.67 24.48 -20.33
C LYS A 105 -37.97 24.72 -21.10
N TYR A 106 -38.17 25.95 -21.58
CA TYR A 106 -39.40 26.37 -22.27
C TYR A 106 -39.24 26.42 -23.80
N ASN A 107 -38.02 26.41 -24.34
CA ASN A 107 -37.78 26.35 -25.79
C ASN A 107 -36.60 25.42 -26.12
N ARG A 108 -36.91 24.15 -26.44
CA ARG A 108 -35.90 23.11 -26.74
C ARG A 108 -35.01 23.40 -27.95
N LYS A 109 -35.34 24.39 -28.80
CA LYS A 109 -34.49 24.84 -29.92
C LYS A 109 -33.38 25.81 -29.49
N VAL A 110 -33.49 26.41 -28.30
CA VAL A 110 -32.52 27.37 -27.76
C VAL A 110 -31.53 26.65 -26.83
N LEU A 111 -30.25 26.99 -26.98
CA LEU A 111 -29.18 26.56 -26.06
C LEU A 111 -28.84 27.66 -25.06
N GLU A 112 -28.66 27.24 -23.81
CA GLU A 112 -28.17 28.03 -22.69
C GLU A 112 -26.81 27.48 -22.27
N TYR A 113 -25.90 28.37 -21.92
CA TYR A 113 -24.53 28.08 -21.51
C TYR A 113 -24.32 28.59 -20.08
N TRP A 114 -23.63 27.82 -19.22
CA TRP A 114 -23.29 28.25 -17.87
C TRP A 114 -22.01 29.09 -17.91
N VAL A 115 -22.13 30.37 -17.55
CA VAL A 115 -21.01 31.32 -17.57
C VAL A 115 -20.95 32.13 -16.28
N ASP A 116 -19.73 32.45 -15.87
CA ASP A 116 -19.46 33.34 -14.75
C ASP A 116 -19.62 34.79 -15.23
N THR A 117 -20.50 35.54 -14.60
CA THR A 117 -20.82 36.92 -14.97
C THR A 117 -19.97 37.93 -14.20
N LYS A 118 -19.53 37.58 -12.99
CA LYS A 118 -18.80 38.49 -12.11
C LYS A 118 -18.06 37.72 -11.01
N THR A 119 -16.78 38.05 -10.82
CA THR A 119 -15.95 37.49 -9.74
C THR A 119 -15.58 38.60 -8.76
N ILE A 120 -16.05 38.49 -7.53
CA ILE A 120 -15.80 39.45 -6.44
C ILE A 120 -14.91 38.80 -5.38
N GLY A 121 -13.69 39.29 -5.25
CA GLY A 121 -12.86 39.00 -4.08
C GLY A 121 -13.39 39.78 -2.88
N LYS A 122 -13.92 39.10 -1.87
CA LYS A 122 -14.41 39.72 -0.64
C LYS A 122 -13.44 39.45 0.51
N PHE A 123 -12.77 40.51 0.96
CA PHE A 123 -12.09 40.52 2.24
C PHE A 123 -13.11 40.85 3.33
N THR A 124 -13.30 39.93 4.29
CA THR A 124 -14.18 40.16 5.45
C THR A 124 -13.42 39.78 6.70
N ALA A 125 -13.05 40.78 7.50
CA ALA A 125 -12.70 40.55 8.90
C ALA A 125 -14.00 40.55 9.69
N THR A 126 -14.32 39.41 10.31
CA THR A 126 -15.51 39.23 11.13
C THR A 126 -15.08 38.55 12.42
N GLU A 127 -15.34 39.18 13.57
CA GLU A 127 -15.14 38.53 14.87
C GLU A 127 -16.35 37.64 15.19
N SER A 128 -16.11 36.35 15.35
CA SER A 128 -17.12 35.36 15.73
C SER A 128 -16.46 34.23 16.51
N GLU A 129 -16.84 34.04 17.77
CA GLU A 129 -16.29 33.00 18.65
C GLU A 129 -16.90 31.61 18.31
N GLU A 130 -16.33 30.89 17.34
CA GLU A 130 -16.49 29.43 17.19
C GLU A 130 -15.14 28.71 17.32
N ILE A 131 -15.05 27.78 18.27
CA ILE A 131 -13.93 26.82 18.35
C ILE A 131 -14.33 25.57 17.55
N LYS A 132 -13.71 25.38 16.38
CA LYS A 132 -13.79 24.11 15.64
C LYS A 132 -12.69 23.16 16.11
N ASP A 133 -13.07 21.91 16.34
CA ASP A 133 -12.13 20.84 16.71
C ASP A 133 -11.28 20.43 15.50
N SER A 134 -9.97 20.55 15.65
CA SER A 134 -8.98 19.94 14.76
C SER A 134 -7.85 19.33 15.59
N THR A 135 -8.20 18.37 16.44
CA THR A 135 -7.24 17.65 17.30
C THR A 135 -6.23 16.84 16.47
N ILE A 136 -5.02 17.36 16.30
CA ILE A 136 -3.84 16.63 15.83
C ILE A 136 -2.74 16.69 16.89
N ALA A 137 -2.31 15.49 17.31
CA ALA A 137 -1.07 15.08 17.97
C ALA A 137 -0.27 16.04 18.90
N GLU A 138 0.06 15.52 20.09
CA GLU A 138 1.32 15.79 20.78
C GLU A 138 2.45 14.94 20.15
N GLY A 139 3.74 15.34 20.19
CA GLY A 139 4.35 16.44 20.91
C GLY A 139 5.65 17.00 20.31
N GLU A 140 6.49 17.55 21.19
CA GLU A 140 7.67 18.42 20.95
C GLU A 140 8.84 17.70 20.23
N ALA A 141 9.86 18.36 19.63
CA ALA A 141 10.28 19.78 19.61
C ALA A 141 11.13 20.07 18.33
N ASP A 142 11.50 21.28 17.89
CA ASP A 142 11.06 22.66 18.23
C ASP A 142 11.08 23.55 16.94
N GLY A 143 11.74 24.72 16.72
CA GLY A 143 12.62 25.55 17.56
C GLY A 143 13.33 26.78 16.95
N PHE A 144 13.11 27.17 15.67
CA PHE A 144 13.85 28.28 15.02
C PHE A 144 12.95 29.40 14.48
N VAL A 145 13.50 30.63 14.40
CA VAL A 145 12.78 31.85 13.98
C VAL A 145 13.36 32.39 12.68
N LEU A 146 12.51 32.47 11.65
CA LEU A 146 12.81 33.17 10.40
C LEU A 146 11.68 34.15 10.06
N GLY A 147 11.98 35.43 10.16
CA GLY A 147 11.23 36.47 9.45
C GLY A 147 11.99 36.86 8.18
N LEU A 148 11.28 37.02 7.07
CA LEU A 148 11.70 37.82 5.92
C LEU A 148 10.49 38.14 5.02
N GLU A 149 10.69 39.07 4.09
CA GLU A 149 9.63 39.77 3.35
C GLU A 149 9.20 39.05 2.05
N PRO A 150 8.00 39.32 1.51
CA PRO A 150 7.48 38.61 0.33
C PRO A 150 8.10 39.12 -0.98
N GLY A 151 8.85 38.26 -1.68
CA GLY A 151 9.25 38.45 -3.07
C GLY A 151 8.18 38.03 -4.09
N GLU A 152 8.18 38.64 -5.27
CA GLU A 152 7.19 38.41 -6.33
C GLU A 152 7.45 37.12 -7.15
N PRO A 153 6.40 36.51 -7.73
CA PRO A 153 6.55 35.34 -8.61
C PRO A 153 6.92 35.73 -10.04
N SER A 154 7.94 35.09 -10.62
CA SER A 154 8.26 35.15 -12.04
C SER A 154 7.83 33.89 -12.79
N ASP A 155 7.35 34.05 -14.03
CA ASP A 155 6.84 33.00 -14.92
C ASP A 155 7.86 32.67 -16.03
N PRO A 156 8.28 31.40 -16.17
CA PRO A 156 9.15 30.96 -17.26
C PRO A 156 8.56 29.81 -18.11
N TYR A 157 7.34 29.93 -18.66
CA TYR A 157 6.89 29.05 -19.76
C TYR A 157 6.88 29.75 -21.13
N ARG A 158 7.91 29.50 -21.95
CA ARG A 158 7.98 29.98 -23.34
C ARG A 158 8.54 28.95 -24.34
N GLY A 159 7.60 28.28 -25.00
CA GLY A 159 7.63 27.60 -26.32
C GLY A 159 8.92 27.02 -26.93
N ALA A 160 8.86 25.73 -27.27
CA ALA A 160 9.32 25.09 -28.51
C ALA A 160 9.03 23.57 -28.43
N SER A 161 8.80 22.82 -29.51
CA SER A 161 8.25 23.16 -30.84
C SER A 161 7.77 21.87 -31.51
N ASP A 162 7.16 22.04 -32.67
CA ASP A 162 6.52 21.07 -33.56
C ASP A 162 7.38 19.83 -33.93
N ASP A 163 6.70 18.71 -34.17
CA ASP A 163 7.03 17.68 -35.17
C ASP A 163 5.68 17.12 -35.67
N GLU A 164 5.56 16.87 -36.97
CA GLU A 164 4.30 16.53 -37.67
C GLU A 164 4.21 15.04 -38.04
N ASP A 165 3.13 14.66 -38.75
CA ASP A 165 2.84 13.35 -39.37
C ASP A 165 2.60 12.16 -38.39
N ASP A 166 1.75 11.17 -38.71
CA ASP A 166 1.26 10.72 -40.03
C ASP A 166 -0.26 10.43 -40.00
N ASP A 167 -0.87 10.37 -41.18
CA ASP A 167 -2.29 10.00 -41.37
C ASP A 167 -2.54 8.49 -41.19
N ASP A 168 -3.75 8.12 -40.77
CA ASP A 168 -4.45 6.98 -41.40
C ASP A 168 -5.96 7.02 -41.09
N ALA A 169 -6.79 6.85 -42.12
CA ALA A 169 -8.25 6.98 -42.02
C ALA A 169 -8.97 5.81 -42.70
N GLU A 170 -9.71 5.02 -41.91
CA GLU A 170 -10.72 4.10 -42.45
C GLU A 170 -12.12 4.42 -41.88
N SER A 171 -13.06 4.60 -42.81
CA SER A 171 -14.48 4.75 -42.54
C SER A 171 -15.18 3.38 -42.60
N SER A 172 -16.22 3.21 -41.78
CA SER A 172 -17.30 2.26 -42.10
C SER A 172 -18.65 2.91 -41.81
N GLU A 173 -19.41 3.13 -42.88
CA GLU A 173 -20.83 3.43 -42.83
C GLU A 173 -21.61 2.10 -42.71
N ASP A 174 -22.74 2.10 -42.01
CA ASP A 174 -23.77 1.06 -42.19
C ASP A 174 -25.17 1.61 -41.88
N GLU A 175 -26.12 1.45 -42.81
CA GLU A 175 -27.49 1.93 -42.70
C GLU A 175 -28.47 0.77 -42.40
N GLY A 176 -28.90 0.65 -41.14
CA GLY A 176 -29.82 -0.41 -40.68
C GLY A 176 -31.22 0.08 -40.30
N ALA A 177 -32.17 0.09 -41.25
CA ALA A 177 -33.44 0.80 -41.07
C ALA A 177 -34.60 0.04 -40.35
N SER A 178 -35.44 0.83 -39.65
CA SER A 178 -36.91 0.67 -39.52
C SER A 178 -37.50 -0.37 -38.53
N LYS A 179 -38.31 0.13 -37.57
CA LYS A 179 -39.80 0.05 -37.67
C LYS A 179 -40.59 0.77 -36.56
N LYS A 180 -41.64 1.47 -37.00
CA LYS A 180 -42.98 1.69 -36.39
C LYS A 180 -43.09 1.85 -34.86
N GLY A 181 -43.40 3.07 -34.41
CA GLY A 181 -43.92 3.32 -33.05
C GLY A 181 -45.42 3.00 -32.87
N LYS A 182 -45.87 3.01 -31.60
CA LYS A 182 -47.29 3.05 -31.19
C LYS A 182 -47.43 3.92 -29.94
N GLY A 183 -48.38 4.86 -29.95
CA GLY A 183 -48.60 5.78 -28.84
C GLY A 183 -49.63 5.28 -27.82
N LYS A 184 -49.33 5.49 -26.53
CA LYS A 184 -50.22 5.64 -25.37
C LYS A 184 -49.48 6.57 -24.39
N GLY A 185 -50.10 7.39 -23.55
CA GLY A 185 -51.52 7.59 -23.27
C GLY A 185 -51.62 8.23 -21.87
N ASN A 186 -51.54 9.56 -21.80
CA ASN A 186 -51.18 10.26 -20.55
C ASN A 186 -52.37 10.38 -19.56
N GLY A 187 -52.55 9.37 -18.72
CA GLY A 187 -53.63 9.29 -17.71
C GLY A 187 -53.14 9.59 -16.29
N GLY A 188 -52.93 10.87 -15.96
CA GLY A 188 -52.43 11.30 -14.65
C GLY A 188 -53.45 11.12 -13.51
N ARG A 189 -53.45 9.95 -12.85
CA ARG A 189 -54.12 9.76 -11.56
C ARG A 189 -53.34 10.49 -10.46
N LYS A 190 -54.01 11.35 -9.69
CA LYS A 190 -53.43 11.91 -8.46
C LYS A 190 -53.48 10.84 -7.36
N LEU A 191 -52.31 10.42 -6.88
CA LEU A 191 -52.19 9.56 -5.70
C LEU A 191 -52.55 10.35 -4.42
N PRO A 192 -53.10 9.70 -3.38
CA PRO A 192 -53.35 10.32 -2.08
C PRO A 192 -52.07 10.87 -1.43
N LYS A 193 -52.23 11.90 -0.59
CA LYS A 193 -51.11 12.59 0.07
C LYS A 193 -50.20 11.70 0.93
N ALA A 194 -50.70 10.57 1.43
CA ALA A 194 -49.93 9.64 2.26
C ALA A 194 -48.83 8.94 1.46
N GLU A 195 -49.16 8.34 0.31
CA GLU A 195 -48.19 7.66 -0.56
C GLU A 195 -47.10 8.63 -1.05
N VAL A 196 -47.45 9.89 -1.32
CA VAL A 196 -46.48 10.94 -1.70
C VAL A 196 -45.54 11.37 -0.55
N GLN A 197 -45.91 11.09 0.71
CA GLN A 197 -44.99 11.26 1.86
C GLN A 197 -44.10 10.03 2.07
N GLU A 198 -44.62 8.82 1.78
CA GLU A 198 -43.87 7.57 1.86
C GLU A 198 -42.84 7.43 0.72
N GLU A 199 -43.22 7.77 -0.51
CA GLU A 199 -42.33 7.86 -1.68
C GLU A 199 -41.18 8.84 -1.43
N ARG A 200 -41.47 9.99 -0.79
CA ARG A 200 -40.44 10.97 -0.37
C ARG A 200 -39.58 10.49 0.80
N ALA A 201 -40.10 9.64 1.69
CA ALA A 201 -39.31 9.03 2.74
C ALA A 201 -38.35 7.98 2.16
N LEU A 202 -38.78 7.21 1.17
CA LEU A 202 -37.95 6.27 0.41
C LEU A 202 -36.88 7.02 -0.40
N GLU A 203 -37.24 8.07 -1.14
CA GLU A 203 -36.30 8.93 -1.88
C GLU A 203 -35.25 9.56 -0.93
N ALA A 204 -35.64 9.97 0.29
CA ALA A 204 -34.71 10.44 1.31
C ALA A 204 -33.77 9.33 1.83
N VAL A 205 -34.25 8.09 1.98
CA VAL A 205 -33.43 6.94 2.39
C VAL A 205 -32.45 6.51 1.28
N GLU A 206 -32.83 6.56 0.00
CA GLU A 206 -31.89 6.32 -1.11
C GLU A 206 -30.81 7.40 -1.17
N ASN A 207 -31.16 8.67 -0.92
CA ASN A 207 -30.19 9.76 -0.79
C ASN A 207 -29.20 9.55 0.38
N VAL A 208 -29.62 8.95 1.50
CA VAL A 208 -28.69 8.54 2.57
C VAL A 208 -27.68 7.51 2.06
N GLY A 209 -28.10 6.59 1.18
CA GLY A 209 -27.19 5.63 0.52
C GLY A 209 -26.11 6.31 -0.32
N GLU A 210 -26.46 7.30 -1.15
CA GLU A 210 -25.48 8.04 -1.94
C GLU A 210 -24.58 8.94 -1.08
N VAL A 211 -25.13 9.61 -0.07
CA VAL A 211 -24.35 10.40 0.91
C VAL A 211 -23.34 9.50 1.64
N LEU A 212 -23.75 8.31 2.10
CA LEU A 212 -22.86 7.36 2.77
C LEU A 212 -21.77 6.85 1.81
N ALA A 213 -22.10 6.56 0.55
CA ALA A 213 -21.13 6.20 -0.48
C ALA A 213 -20.14 7.34 -0.78
N ASN A 214 -20.57 8.60 -0.71
CA ASN A 214 -19.70 9.77 -0.86
C ASN A 214 -18.81 10.01 0.37
N VAL A 215 -19.32 9.79 1.58
CA VAL A 215 -18.52 9.82 2.82
C VAL A 215 -17.48 8.70 2.81
N LEU A 216 -17.83 7.47 2.43
CA LEU A 216 -16.89 6.35 2.33
C LEU A 216 -15.83 6.57 1.25
N ARG A 217 -16.19 7.10 0.06
CA ARG A 217 -15.21 7.49 -0.98
C ARG A 217 -14.28 8.61 -0.52
N THR A 218 -14.79 9.57 0.25
CA THR A 218 -13.98 10.67 0.80
C THR A 218 -13.05 10.19 1.92
N LYS A 219 -13.56 9.33 2.81
CA LYS A 219 -12.78 8.69 3.89
C LYS A 219 -11.66 7.83 3.31
N SER A 220 -11.96 6.95 2.36
CA SER A 220 -10.96 6.12 1.68
C SER A 220 -9.87 6.97 1.01
N ARG A 221 -10.24 8.07 0.32
CA ARG A 221 -9.26 9.02 -0.23
C ARG A 221 -8.41 9.69 0.85
N LEU A 222 -8.98 10.03 2.00
CA LEU A 222 -8.27 10.63 3.11
C LEU A 222 -7.29 9.62 3.75
N GLU A 223 -7.71 8.37 3.94
CA GLU A 223 -6.87 7.29 4.45
C GLU A 223 -5.72 6.98 3.47
N THR A 224 -5.98 6.81 2.17
CA THR A 224 -4.92 6.69 1.15
C THR A 224 -3.98 7.90 1.12
N THR A 225 -4.46 9.12 1.40
CA THR A 225 -3.61 10.31 1.50
C THR A 225 -2.80 10.32 2.80
N MET A 226 -3.37 9.90 3.94
CA MET A 226 -2.68 9.80 5.22
C MET A 226 -1.62 8.70 5.23
N ASP A 227 -1.89 7.56 4.59
CA ASP A 227 -0.93 6.47 4.46
C ASP A 227 0.18 6.81 3.47
N ARG A 228 -0.13 7.49 2.35
CA ARG A 228 0.92 8.13 1.52
C ARG A 228 1.75 9.17 2.28
N LEU A 229 1.15 9.95 3.18
CA LEU A 229 1.89 10.88 4.04
C LEU A 229 2.74 10.15 5.10
N ARG A 230 2.38 8.93 5.50
CA ARG A 230 3.18 8.05 6.37
C ARG A 230 4.30 7.34 5.59
N GLU A 231 4.04 6.93 4.35
CA GLU A 231 5.05 6.41 3.42
C GLU A 231 6.09 7.49 3.11
N ILE A 232 5.67 8.69 2.69
CA ILE A 232 6.54 9.85 2.45
C ILE A 232 7.32 10.27 3.71
N ARG A 233 6.77 10.06 4.91
CA ARG A 233 7.47 10.30 6.20
C ARG A 233 8.56 9.26 6.48
N ASN A 234 8.43 8.03 5.98
CA ASN A 234 9.38 6.94 6.19
C ASN A 234 10.36 6.77 5.02
N GLU A 235 9.99 7.22 3.82
CA GLU A 235 10.84 7.21 2.64
C GLU A 235 11.79 8.41 2.66
N VAL A 236 13.09 8.09 2.79
CA VAL A 236 14.17 9.06 2.62
C VAL A 236 14.32 9.36 1.12
N THR A 237 13.40 10.16 0.59
CA THR A 237 13.52 10.73 -0.76
C THR A 237 14.86 11.47 -0.91
N PRO A 238 15.37 11.69 -2.13
CA PRO A 238 16.60 12.46 -2.31
C PRO A 238 16.53 13.87 -1.68
N SER A 239 15.34 14.50 -1.64
CA SER A 239 15.15 15.77 -0.93
C SER A 239 15.17 15.63 0.60
N HIS A 240 14.71 14.51 1.16
CA HIS A 240 14.92 14.20 2.59
C HIS A 240 16.41 13.95 2.89
N ALA A 241 17.10 13.11 2.11
CA ALA A 241 18.52 12.82 2.31
C ALA A 241 19.40 14.08 2.21
N CYS A 242 19.24 14.88 1.14
CA CYS A 242 19.93 16.15 1.00
C CYS A 242 19.50 17.19 2.07
N GLY A 243 18.28 17.09 2.61
CA GLY A 243 17.81 17.94 3.71
C GLY A 243 18.47 17.59 5.05
N ILE A 244 18.60 16.30 5.35
CA ILE A 244 19.34 15.80 6.53
C ILE A 244 20.82 16.17 6.40
N ALA A 245 21.42 15.98 5.21
CA ALA A 245 22.79 16.39 4.94
C ALA A 245 22.99 17.92 5.02
N ALA A 246 21.98 18.72 4.65
CA ALA A 246 21.99 20.17 4.82
C ALA A 246 21.97 20.58 6.29
N GLY A 247 21.13 19.96 7.12
CA GLY A 247 21.10 20.22 8.57
C GLY A 247 22.43 19.87 9.25
N PHE A 248 22.98 18.68 8.98
CA PHE A 248 24.33 18.33 9.45
C PHE A 248 25.41 19.27 8.92
N TRP A 249 25.31 19.74 7.67
CA TRP A 249 26.27 20.70 7.11
C TRP A 249 26.19 22.05 7.83
N GLU A 250 24.99 22.57 8.07
CA GLU A 250 24.73 23.81 8.81
C GLU A 250 25.33 23.73 10.22
N GLU A 251 24.99 22.68 10.98
CA GLU A 251 25.51 22.42 12.32
C GLU A 251 27.04 22.34 12.37
N ILE A 252 27.68 21.57 11.47
CA ILE A 252 29.14 21.41 11.55
C ILE A 252 29.92 22.61 11.00
N SER A 253 29.37 23.36 10.03
CA SER A 253 30.13 24.35 9.26
C SER A 253 30.80 25.46 10.07
N GLY A 254 30.37 25.70 11.32
CA GLY A 254 30.94 26.69 12.24
C GLY A 254 32.11 26.20 13.10
N PHE A 255 32.45 24.91 13.14
CA PHE A 255 33.54 24.41 13.99
C PHE A 255 34.92 24.60 13.34
N ALA A 256 35.94 24.89 14.17
CA ALA A 256 37.32 25.03 13.70
C ALA A 256 37.86 23.75 13.04
N ASP A 257 37.49 22.57 13.55
CA ASP A 257 37.93 21.25 13.05
C ASP A 257 37.12 20.73 11.85
N THR A 258 36.25 21.53 11.24
CA THR A 258 35.39 21.11 10.11
C THR A 258 36.19 20.52 8.94
N GLU A 259 37.42 20.98 8.72
CA GLU A 259 38.31 20.46 7.67
C GLU A 259 38.75 19.01 7.89
N ASN A 260 38.75 18.54 9.14
CA ASN A 260 39.18 17.20 9.52
C ASN A 260 38.04 16.15 9.43
N ILE A 261 36.80 16.55 9.13
CA ILE A 261 35.63 15.66 9.10
C ILE A 261 35.59 14.88 7.77
N PRO A 262 35.69 13.54 7.74
CA PRO A 262 35.77 12.79 6.48
C PRO A 262 34.55 12.91 5.56
N SER A 263 33.37 13.22 6.12
CA SER A 263 32.13 13.44 5.38
C SER A 263 31.91 14.89 4.92
N ARG A 264 32.80 15.84 5.26
CA ARG A 264 32.67 17.29 5.01
C ARG A 264 32.20 17.61 3.60
N ASP A 265 32.92 17.11 2.60
CA ASP A 265 32.69 17.48 1.20
C ASP A 265 31.44 16.80 0.61
N PHE A 266 31.07 15.62 1.10
CA PHE A 266 29.78 15.01 0.76
C PHE A 266 28.61 15.81 1.33
N LEU A 267 28.67 16.15 2.63
CA LEU A 267 27.62 16.93 3.31
C LEU A 267 27.45 18.30 2.65
N LYS A 268 28.56 19.00 2.36
CA LYS A 268 28.58 20.29 1.66
C LYS A 268 27.97 20.22 0.26
N GLU A 269 28.28 19.19 -0.54
CA GLU A 269 27.69 19.06 -1.87
C GLU A 269 26.22 18.62 -1.83
N ALA A 270 25.82 17.77 -0.87
CA ALA A 270 24.42 17.38 -0.67
C ALA A 270 23.57 18.56 -0.18
N ALA A 271 24.10 19.39 0.72
CA ALA A 271 23.51 20.66 1.14
C ALA A 271 23.30 21.61 -0.06
N ARG A 272 24.32 21.74 -0.93
CA ARG A 272 24.20 22.52 -2.16
C ARG A 272 23.17 21.93 -3.14
N LEU A 273 23.00 20.61 -3.20
CA LEU A 273 21.90 20.01 -3.98
C LEU A 273 20.52 20.37 -3.40
N LYS A 274 20.37 20.43 -2.07
CA LYS A 274 19.14 20.86 -1.39
C LYS A 274 18.81 22.32 -1.70
N GLU A 275 19.78 23.22 -1.49
CA GLU A 275 19.66 24.65 -1.73
C GLU A 275 19.29 24.95 -3.20
N THR A 276 19.99 24.30 -4.14
CA THR A 276 19.76 24.49 -5.58
C THR A 276 18.60 23.67 -6.16
N LYS A 277 17.82 22.94 -5.34
CA LYS A 277 16.69 22.08 -5.75
C LYS A 277 17.05 21.04 -6.82
N HIS A 278 18.25 20.48 -6.70
CA HIS A 278 18.84 19.50 -7.61
C HIS A 278 19.01 18.12 -6.97
N GLU A 279 18.19 17.77 -5.95
CA GLU A 279 18.40 16.59 -5.12
C GLU A 279 18.30 15.26 -5.90
N HIS A 280 17.64 15.26 -7.07
CA HIS A 280 17.66 14.14 -8.01
C HIS A 280 19.09 13.71 -8.44
N LYS A 281 20.09 14.59 -8.31
CA LYS A 281 21.51 14.29 -8.60
C LYS A 281 22.23 13.55 -7.47
N LEU A 282 21.57 13.30 -6.33
CA LEU A 282 22.16 12.64 -5.15
C LEU A 282 22.77 11.27 -5.48
N HIS A 283 22.19 10.48 -6.40
CA HIS A 283 22.74 9.17 -6.74
C HIS A 283 24.15 9.24 -7.33
N GLY A 284 24.41 10.21 -8.23
CA GLY A 284 25.76 10.46 -8.75
C GLY A 284 26.70 11.07 -7.71
N LEU A 285 26.16 11.76 -6.69
CA LEU A 285 26.94 12.25 -5.55
C LEU A 285 27.37 11.09 -4.64
N LEU A 286 26.47 10.15 -4.35
CA LEU A 286 26.80 8.93 -3.59
C LEU A 286 27.90 8.13 -4.29
N GLU A 287 27.81 7.95 -5.62
CA GLU A 287 28.85 7.26 -6.39
C GLU A 287 30.20 8.00 -6.35
N LYS A 288 30.19 9.32 -6.54
CA LYS A 288 31.39 10.17 -6.46
C LYS A 288 32.12 10.05 -5.12
N PHE A 289 31.39 9.92 -4.02
CA PHE A 289 31.94 9.78 -2.67
C PHE A 289 32.12 8.31 -2.22
N ASN A 290 31.99 7.35 -3.14
CA ASN A 290 32.07 5.90 -2.86
C ASN A 290 31.09 5.39 -1.80
N LEU A 291 29.93 6.04 -1.68
CA LEU A 291 28.82 5.64 -0.78
C LEU A 291 27.85 4.65 -1.47
N THR A 292 28.29 3.99 -2.53
CA THR A 292 27.54 3.01 -3.33
C THR A 292 28.29 1.68 -3.39
N ALA A 293 27.66 0.59 -2.98
CA ALA A 293 28.23 -0.76 -3.11
C ALA A 293 28.38 -1.12 -4.61
N ARG A 294 29.63 -1.22 -5.10
CA ARG A 294 29.95 -1.47 -6.51
C ARG A 294 29.83 -2.96 -6.87
N ILE A 295 28.61 -3.51 -6.78
CA ILE A 295 28.33 -4.93 -7.04
C ILE A 295 28.63 -5.26 -8.52
N PRO A 296 29.48 -6.26 -8.82
CA PRO A 296 29.80 -6.65 -10.20
C PRO A 296 28.56 -7.10 -10.98
N LYS A 297 28.31 -6.43 -12.12
CA LYS A 297 27.25 -6.81 -13.05
C LYS A 297 27.76 -7.87 -14.03
N THR A 298 27.50 -9.14 -13.72
CA THR A 298 27.74 -10.26 -14.65
C THR A 298 26.74 -10.21 -15.82
N THR A 299 27.13 -10.70 -17.00
CA THR A 299 26.22 -10.95 -18.11
C THR A 299 26.05 -12.44 -18.41
N VAL A 300 24.87 -12.83 -18.89
CA VAL A 300 24.50 -14.22 -19.17
C VAL A 300 23.75 -14.32 -20.50
N SER A 301 24.03 -15.36 -21.29
CA SER A 301 23.36 -15.56 -22.59
C SER A 301 22.01 -16.24 -22.41
N LEU A 302 20.93 -15.62 -22.90
CA LEU A 302 19.57 -16.15 -22.83
C LEU A 302 19.18 -17.01 -24.05
N GLY A 303 20.13 -17.43 -24.88
CA GLY A 303 19.90 -18.23 -26.09
C GLY A 303 19.27 -17.45 -27.26
N THR A 304 19.15 -16.12 -27.16
CA THR A 304 18.53 -15.31 -28.19
C THR A 304 19.47 -15.07 -29.38
N LYS A 305 18.96 -15.20 -30.63
CA LYS A 305 19.74 -14.87 -31.85
C LYS A 305 20.29 -13.43 -31.90
N SER A 306 19.69 -12.51 -31.15
CA SER A 306 20.30 -11.24 -30.79
C SER A 306 21.27 -11.46 -29.62
N THR A 307 22.55 -11.15 -29.81
CA THR A 307 23.65 -11.25 -28.83
C THR A 307 23.56 -10.23 -27.68
N LEU A 308 22.34 -9.98 -27.18
CA LEU A 308 22.11 -9.16 -26.01
C LEU A 308 22.33 -10.00 -24.75
N ASP A 309 23.58 -10.02 -24.33
CA ASP A 309 24.04 -10.46 -23.01
C ASP A 309 23.19 -9.80 -21.89
N HIS A 310 22.48 -10.61 -21.11
CA HIS A 310 21.51 -10.13 -20.13
C HIS A 310 22.16 -9.96 -18.75
N PRO A 311 21.95 -8.84 -18.03
CA PRO A 311 22.60 -8.59 -16.76
C PRO A 311 22.03 -9.39 -15.59
N VAL A 312 22.91 -9.90 -14.73
CA VAL A 312 22.59 -10.51 -13.43
C VAL A 312 23.53 -10.00 -12.34
N LEU A 313 23.04 -9.96 -11.10
CA LEU A 313 23.83 -9.75 -9.90
C LEU A 313 23.94 -11.11 -9.21
N ARG A 314 25.07 -11.82 -9.38
CA ARG A 314 25.19 -13.18 -8.81
C ARG A 314 25.31 -13.11 -7.29
N PRO A 315 24.80 -14.10 -6.54
CA PRO A 315 24.90 -14.10 -5.08
C PRO A 315 26.34 -14.01 -4.58
N LYS A 316 27.27 -14.72 -5.23
CA LYS A 316 28.72 -14.62 -4.96
C LYS A 316 29.26 -13.20 -5.16
N ASP A 317 28.90 -12.54 -6.26
CA ASP A 317 29.33 -11.17 -6.58
C ASP A 317 28.78 -10.17 -5.54
N PHE A 318 27.47 -10.27 -5.24
CA PHE A 318 26.76 -9.43 -4.27
C PHE A 318 27.36 -9.54 -2.85
N ILE A 319 27.51 -10.77 -2.36
CA ILE A 319 27.97 -11.06 -0.99
C ILE A 319 29.46 -10.75 -0.82
N SER A 320 30.29 -10.98 -1.84
CA SER A 320 31.71 -10.59 -1.80
C SER A 320 31.90 -9.05 -1.76
N THR A 321 31.04 -8.30 -2.46
CA THR A 321 31.00 -6.83 -2.32
C THR A 321 30.54 -6.42 -0.93
N LEU A 322 29.40 -6.92 -0.43
CA LEU A 322 28.94 -6.62 0.94
C LEU A 322 30.00 -6.97 2.00
N SER A 323 30.81 -8.00 1.78
CA SER A 323 31.90 -8.35 2.68
C SER A 323 33.05 -7.36 2.65
N THR A 324 33.53 -6.98 1.46
CA THR A 324 34.60 -5.98 1.31
C THR A 324 34.20 -4.62 1.89
N GLU A 325 32.94 -4.22 1.75
CA GLU A 325 32.39 -2.95 2.25
C GLU A 325 31.98 -2.97 3.75
N GLY A 326 32.15 -4.10 4.44
CA GLY A 326 31.73 -4.25 5.85
C GLY A 326 30.22 -4.18 6.07
N LYS A 327 29.41 -4.59 5.08
CA LYS A 327 27.94 -4.54 5.04
C LYS A 327 27.26 -5.92 5.03
N LEU A 328 27.97 -6.99 5.41
CA LEU A 328 27.37 -8.33 5.54
C LEU A 328 26.23 -8.41 6.55
N ASP A 329 26.14 -7.47 7.49
CA ASP A 329 25.00 -7.36 8.40
C ASP A 329 23.65 -7.19 7.67
N LEU A 330 23.64 -6.72 6.41
CA LEU A 330 22.43 -6.71 5.59
C LEU A 330 21.97 -8.13 5.20
N LEU A 331 22.91 -9.07 5.04
CA LEU A 331 22.61 -10.48 4.75
C LEU A 331 22.30 -11.27 6.02
N PHE A 332 22.98 -10.96 7.13
CA PHE A 332 22.84 -11.70 8.38
C PHE A 332 21.83 -11.10 9.34
N CYS A 333 21.44 -9.83 9.20
CA CYS A 333 20.51 -9.12 10.07
C CYS A 333 20.85 -9.20 11.57
N GLY A 334 22.13 -9.19 11.92
CA GLY A 334 22.66 -9.40 13.28
C GLY A 334 22.99 -10.86 13.64
N HIS A 335 22.54 -11.85 12.87
CA HIS A 335 22.68 -13.28 13.20
C HIS A 335 24.12 -13.79 13.10
N THR A 336 24.51 -14.63 14.05
CA THR A 336 25.84 -15.21 14.20
C THR A 336 25.87 -16.69 13.83
N GLY A 337 27.06 -17.27 13.73
CA GLY A 337 27.23 -18.71 13.46
C GLY A 337 26.61 -19.65 14.50
N VAL A 338 26.20 -19.15 15.68
CA VAL A 338 25.45 -19.92 16.68
C VAL A 338 23.98 -20.02 16.26
N ASP A 339 23.37 -18.89 15.90
CA ASP A 339 21.94 -18.79 15.57
C ASP A 339 21.60 -19.63 14.33
N TYR A 340 22.52 -19.70 13.36
CA TYR A 340 22.41 -20.64 12.23
C TYR A 340 22.53 -22.12 12.66
N VAL A 341 23.40 -22.46 13.60
CA VAL A 341 23.48 -23.84 14.14
C VAL A 341 22.17 -24.24 14.81
N ASP A 342 21.57 -23.36 15.59
CA ASP A 342 20.32 -23.64 16.29
C ASP A 342 19.11 -23.68 15.34
N PHE A 343 19.07 -22.82 14.32
CA PHE A 343 18.15 -22.99 13.18
C PHE A 343 18.31 -24.37 12.52
N TRP A 344 19.53 -24.82 12.24
CA TRP A 344 19.78 -26.13 11.62
C TRP A 344 19.55 -27.31 12.56
N ASN A 345 19.56 -27.11 13.88
CA ASN A 345 19.17 -28.14 14.85
C ASN A 345 17.64 -28.31 14.86
N LEU A 346 16.87 -27.21 14.88
CA LEU A 346 15.41 -27.25 14.77
C LEU A 346 14.95 -27.77 13.40
N TRP A 347 15.56 -27.30 12.31
CA TRP A 347 15.27 -27.79 10.95
C TRP A 347 15.53 -29.29 10.77
N ARG A 348 16.44 -29.89 11.55
CA ARG A 348 16.68 -31.35 11.52
C ARG A 348 15.52 -32.16 12.08
N LEU A 349 14.69 -31.57 12.94
CA LEU A 349 13.49 -32.23 13.46
C LEU A 349 12.37 -32.23 12.40
N VAL A 350 12.29 -31.17 11.57
CA VAL A 350 11.29 -31.05 10.50
C VAL A 350 11.68 -31.77 9.21
N GLN A 351 12.98 -31.78 8.86
CA GLN A 351 13.52 -32.36 7.62
C GLN A 351 14.84 -33.09 7.89
N SER A 352 14.78 -34.15 8.70
CA SER A 352 15.95 -34.92 9.16
C SER A 352 16.86 -35.45 8.04
N ASP A 353 16.29 -35.81 6.90
CA ASP A 353 17.02 -36.30 5.71
C ASP A 353 17.59 -35.20 4.79
N HIS A 354 17.41 -33.92 5.13
CA HIS A 354 17.86 -32.82 4.28
C HIS A 354 19.38 -32.91 3.98
N PRO A 355 19.82 -32.81 2.70
CA PRO A 355 21.20 -33.08 2.30
C PRO A 355 22.29 -32.29 3.05
N ILE A 356 21.94 -31.12 3.59
CA ILE A 356 22.82 -30.29 4.42
C ILE A 356 23.48 -31.07 5.58
N PHE A 357 22.74 -31.98 6.23
CA PHE A 357 23.25 -32.76 7.37
C PHE A 357 24.27 -33.82 6.96
N ARG A 358 24.42 -34.06 5.65
CA ARG A 358 25.43 -34.93 5.04
C ARG A 358 26.58 -34.10 4.45
N THR A 359 26.29 -33.03 3.70
CA THR A 359 27.30 -32.20 2.98
C THR A 359 27.93 -31.07 3.82
N HIS A 360 27.30 -30.64 4.91
CA HIS A 360 27.74 -29.51 5.74
C HIS A 360 27.78 -29.80 7.25
N LYS A 361 27.75 -31.09 7.64
CA LYS A 361 27.69 -31.55 9.05
C LYS A 361 28.64 -30.83 10.02
N THR A 362 29.85 -30.50 9.58
CA THR A 362 30.92 -29.85 10.38
C THR A 362 30.96 -28.32 10.27
N ARG A 363 30.06 -27.72 9.48
CA ARG A 363 30.08 -26.30 9.08
C ARG A 363 28.67 -25.69 8.97
N LEU A 364 27.72 -26.19 9.76
CA LEU A 364 26.33 -25.69 9.79
C LEU A 364 26.26 -24.20 10.21
N SER A 365 27.19 -23.75 11.04
CA SER A 365 27.38 -22.33 11.36
C SER A 365 27.63 -21.47 10.12
N SER A 366 28.36 -21.99 9.12
CA SER A 366 28.64 -21.31 7.85
C SER A 366 27.49 -21.36 6.83
N CYS A 367 26.33 -21.96 7.16
CA CYS A 367 25.27 -22.24 6.20
C CYS A 367 24.07 -21.30 6.41
N ILE A 368 23.88 -20.37 5.47
CA ILE A 368 22.80 -19.38 5.51
C ILE A 368 21.54 -19.96 4.84
N PRO A 369 20.43 -20.19 5.58
CA PRO A 369 19.16 -20.60 4.99
C PRO A 369 18.55 -19.43 4.22
N ILE A 370 18.16 -19.65 2.97
CA ILE A 370 17.51 -18.66 2.10
C ILE A 370 16.20 -19.16 1.50
N TRP A 371 15.26 -18.24 1.28
CA TRP A 371 14.18 -18.41 0.31
C TRP A 371 14.58 -17.74 -1.01
N MET A 372 14.27 -18.38 -2.13
CA MET A 372 14.21 -17.71 -3.44
C MET A 372 12.82 -17.09 -3.63
N PHE A 373 12.70 -16.02 -4.41
CA PHE A 373 11.41 -15.41 -4.76
C PHE A 373 11.34 -15.02 -6.25
N ALA A 374 10.12 -15.06 -6.80
CA ALA A 374 9.81 -14.53 -8.12
C ALA A 374 8.38 -13.96 -8.23
N ASP A 375 8.23 -12.78 -8.84
CA ASP A 375 6.92 -12.20 -9.19
C ASP A 375 6.96 -11.56 -10.58
N GLU A 376 5.79 -11.46 -11.21
CA GLU A 376 5.58 -10.75 -12.47
C GLU A 376 5.04 -9.34 -12.18
N GLY A 377 5.93 -8.49 -11.67
CA GLY A 377 5.66 -7.07 -11.44
C GLY A 377 5.23 -6.31 -12.69
N THR A 378 4.63 -5.13 -12.51
CA THR A 378 4.13 -4.30 -13.61
C THR A 378 4.86 -2.96 -13.64
N SER A 379 5.73 -2.77 -14.63
CA SER A 379 6.41 -1.50 -14.90
C SER A 379 5.43 -0.34 -15.10
N GLN A 380 5.89 0.90 -14.85
CA GLN A 380 5.15 2.14 -15.14
C GLN A 380 4.43 2.13 -16.51
N LYS A 381 5.05 1.56 -17.55
CA LYS A 381 4.51 1.48 -18.93
C LYS A 381 3.54 0.28 -19.13
N LYS A 382 2.91 -0.19 -18.05
CA LYS A 382 1.93 -1.30 -17.95
C LYS A 382 2.37 -2.59 -18.63
N LYS A 383 3.65 -2.93 -18.49
CA LYS A 383 4.27 -4.14 -19.07
C LYS A 383 4.85 -5.00 -17.96
N ALA A 384 4.64 -6.31 -18.08
CA ALA A 384 5.19 -7.31 -17.18
C ALA A 384 6.72 -7.20 -17.08
N LEU A 385 7.23 -7.36 -15.86
CA LEU A 385 8.62 -7.53 -15.49
C LEU A 385 8.68 -8.79 -14.62
N MET A 386 9.42 -9.82 -15.03
CA MET A 386 9.78 -10.89 -14.11
C MET A 386 10.92 -10.38 -13.23
N VAL A 387 10.72 -10.36 -11.92
CA VAL A 387 11.77 -10.11 -10.93
C VAL A 387 12.18 -11.45 -10.34
N LEU A 388 13.49 -11.69 -10.21
CA LEU A 388 14.08 -12.84 -9.55
C LEU A 388 15.00 -12.34 -8.42
N GLU A 389 14.80 -12.84 -7.21
CA GLU A 389 15.55 -12.43 -6.01
C GLU A 389 15.70 -13.58 -5.01
N TYR A 390 16.51 -13.36 -3.98
CA TYR A 390 16.67 -14.25 -2.84
C TYR A 390 16.76 -13.46 -1.54
N GLN A 391 16.50 -14.11 -0.41
CA GLN A 391 16.51 -13.49 0.91
C GLN A 391 16.88 -14.50 2.01
N PRO A 392 17.56 -14.09 3.10
CA PRO A 392 17.76 -14.94 4.26
C PRO A 392 16.40 -15.27 4.91
N ILE A 393 16.26 -16.45 5.49
CA ILE A 393 15.03 -16.84 6.22
C ILE A 393 14.98 -16.16 7.59
N LEU A 394 16.14 -16.15 8.26
CA LEU A 394 16.42 -15.33 9.44
C LEU A 394 16.49 -13.85 9.04
N GLY A 395 16.11 -12.96 9.97
CA GLY A 395 16.08 -11.51 9.77
C GLY A 395 15.92 -10.75 11.10
N HIS A 396 15.69 -9.44 11.02
CA HIS A 396 15.47 -8.55 12.18
C HIS A 396 14.09 -8.71 12.86
N GLY A 397 13.47 -9.89 12.78
CA GLY A 397 12.14 -10.14 13.36
C GLY A 397 10.98 -9.40 12.71
N SER A 398 9.90 -9.26 13.47
CA SER A 398 8.70 -8.48 13.17
C SER A 398 8.72 -7.15 13.96
N LYS A 399 7.56 -6.51 14.18
CA LYS A 399 7.43 -5.40 15.14
C LYS A 399 7.36 -5.85 16.61
N ARG A 400 7.28 -7.16 16.88
CA ARG A 400 6.89 -7.73 18.19
C ARG A 400 7.48 -9.11 18.50
N ALA A 401 8.33 -9.63 17.62
CA ALA A 401 8.94 -10.94 17.70
C ALA A 401 10.27 -10.92 16.96
N ASP A 402 11.19 -11.82 17.31
CA ASP A 402 12.54 -11.85 16.73
C ASP A 402 12.63 -12.82 15.53
N ASP A 403 13.82 -12.87 14.92
CA ASP A 403 14.28 -13.85 13.92
C ASP A 403 13.58 -13.94 12.55
N VAL A 404 12.28 -13.67 12.45
CA VAL A 404 11.52 -13.80 11.20
C VAL A 404 11.81 -12.63 10.24
N ASN A 405 12.13 -12.86 8.96
CA ASN A 405 12.47 -11.78 8.01
C ASN A 405 11.25 -10.97 7.49
N MET A 406 10.60 -10.21 8.38
CA MET A 406 9.36 -9.44 8.15
C MET A 406 9.41 -7.99 8.68
N SER A 407 10.60 -7.46 8.99
CA SER A 407 10.86 -6.09 9.45
C SER A 407 12.06 -5.48 8.71
N GLY A 408 12.35 -4.21 8.99
CA GLY A 408 13.32 -3.41 8.23
C GLY A 408 12.78 -2.91 6.88
N VAL A 409 13.67 -2.37 6.04
CA VAL A 409 13.32 -1.96 4.67
C VAL A 409 13.54 -3.15 3.73
N SER A 410 12.61 -3.38 2.79
CA SER A 410 12.73 -4.50 1.85
C SER A 410 14.03 -4.47 1.03
N ILE A 411 14.47 -3.29 0.60
CA ILE A 411 15.73 -3.11 -0.15
C ILE A 411 17.00 -3.50 0.62
N THR A 412 16.93 -3.60 1.95
CA THR A 412 18.04 -4.06 2.81
C THR A 412 17.95 -5.55 3.16
N THR A 413 16.83 -6.22 2.87
CA THR A 413 16.58 -7.62 3.28
C THR A 413 16.13 -8.53 2.12
N ARG A 414 16.08 -8.01 0.89
CA ARG A 414 15.78 -8.70 -0.37
C ARG A 414 16.88 -8.42 -1.38
N PHE A 415 17.45 -9.47 -1.97
CA PHE A 415 18.62 -9.39 -2.85
C PHE A 415 18.25 -9.72 -4.29
N LEU A 416 18.16 -8.67 -5.12
CA LEU A 416 17.88 -8.79 -6.55
C LEU A 416 18.94 -9.66 -7.25
N TYR A 417 18.50 -10.69 -7.95
CA TYR A 417 19.34 -11.44 -8.89
C TYR A 417 19.24 -10.85 -10.31
N SER A 418 18.02 -10.65 -10.83
CA SER A 418 17.81 -10.04 -12.15
C SER A 418 16.37 -9.59 -12.38
N VAL A 419 16.17 -8.65 -13.30
CA VAL A 419 14.85 -8.26 -13.84
C VAL A 419 14.84 -8.55 -15.34
N LEU A 420 13.82 -9.27 -15.81
CA LEU A 420 13.63 -9.60 -17.23
C LEU A 420 12.29 -9.04 -17.72
N SER A 421 12.29 -8.29 -18.82
CA SER A 421 11.05 -7.73 -19.36
C SER A 421 10.18 -8.79 -20.03
N GLY A 422 8.86 -8.74 -19.82
CA GLY A 422 7.87 -9.57 -20.49
C GLY A 422 7.94 -9.51 -22.02
N LYS A 423 8.43 -8.40 -22.60
CA LYS A 423 8.74 -8.30 -24.04
C LYS A 423 9.74 -9.37 -24.53
N ILE A 424 10.64 -9.82 -23.66
CA ILE A 424 11.75 -10.73 -24.01
C ILE A 424 11.29 -12.20 -23.93
N TYR A 425 10.57 -12.59 -22.87
CA TYR A 425 10.16 -13.98 -22.66
C TYR A 425 8.74 -14.34 -23.13
N ALA A 426 7.78 -13.40 -23.15
CA ALA A 426 6.40 -13.70 -23.56
C ALA A 426 6.21 -13.77 -25.10
N GLY A 427 7.29 -13.69 -25.88
CA GLY A 427 7.25 -13.75 -27.33
C GLY A 427 6.82 -15.14 -27.84
N LYS A 428 5.67 -15.22 -28.52
CA LYS A 428 5.06 -16.46 -29.06
C LYS A 428 6.03 -17.39 -29.81
N LYS A 429 7.07 -16.85 -30.46
CA LYS A 429 8.07 -17.60 -31.24
C LYS A 429 9.16 -18.32 -30.42
N LYS A 430 9.22 -18.15 -29.09
CA LYS A 430 10.30 -18.67 -28.23
C LYS A 430 9.84 -19.41 -26.97
N HIS A 431 8.55 -19.67 -26.78
CA HIS A 431 8.04 -20.55 -25.71
C HIS A 431 8.59 -20.29 -24.28
N GLN A 432 8.90 -19.04 -23.91
CA GLN A 432 9.53 -18.63 -22.64
C GLN A 432 11.00 -19.08 -22.42
N GLU A 433 11.66 -19.64 -23.43
CA GLU A 433 13.08 -20.04 -23.40
C GLU A 433 14.04 -19.01 -22.75
N PRO A 434 13.96 -17.69 -23.04
CA PRO A 434 14.85 -16.72 -22.40
C PRO A 434 14.67 -16.62 -20.88
N LEU A 435 13.45 -16.85 -20.38
CA LEU A 435 13.18 -16.93 -18.94
C LEU A 435 13.70 -18.23 -18.35
N HIS A 436 13.49 -19.37 -19.02
CA HIS A 436 14.00 -20.66 -18.53
C HIS A 436 15.53 -20.72 -18.53
N ASN A 437 16.21 -20.08 -19.49
CA ASN A 437 17.66 -19.93 -19.48
C ASN A 437 18.15 -19.06 -18.31
N LEU A 438 17.48 -17.93 -18.03
CA LEU A 438 17.79 -17.08 -16.87
C LEU A 438 17.57 -17.82 -15.53
N VAL A 439 16.46 -18.54 -15.40
CA VAL A 439 16.10 -19.31 -14.19
C VAL A 439 17.05 -20.49 -13.99
N LYS A 440 17.49 -21.15 -15.07
CA LYS A 440 18.54 -22.18 -15.02
C LYS A 440 19.87 -21.61 -14.50
N GLN A 441 20.27 -20.42 -14.97
CA GLN A 441 21.48 -19.77 -14.48
C GLN A 441 21.34 -19.33 -13.01
N PHE A 442 20.18 -18.84 -12.59
CA PHE A 442 19.90 -18.51 -11.19
C PHE A 442 20.01 -19.75 -10.28
N ALA A 443 19.38 -20.86 -10.68
CA ALA A 443 19.47 -22.13 -9.98
C ALA A 443 20.91 -22.67 -9.94
N GLN A 444 21.70 -22.46 -11.00
CA GLN A 444 23.12 -22.84 -11.04
C GLN A 444 23.97 -21.96 -10.12
N ASP A 445 23.78 -20.64 -10.10
CA ASP A 445 24.54 -19.73 -9.21
C ASP A 445 24.25 -20.01 -7.73
N ILE A 446 22.99 -20.33 -7.38
CA ILE A 446 22.57 -20.75 -6.04
C ILE A 446 23.10 -22.15 -5.71
N GLY A 447 23.03 -23.12 -6.64
CA GLY A 447 23.56 -24.48 -6.45
C GLY A 447 25.09 -24.50 -6.29
N ASN A 448 25.81 -23.65 -7.02
CA ASN A 448 27.24 -23.43 -6.81
C ASN A 448 27.50 -22.89 -5.39
N SER A 449 26.67 -21.96 -4.92
CA SER A 449 26.77 -21.37 -3.57
C SER A 449 26.40 -22.34 -2.43
N TYR A 450 25.81 -23.50 -2.74
CA TYR A 450 25.66 -24.62 -1.80
C TYR A 450 26.95 -25.45 -1.70
N HIS A 451 27.64 -25.72 -2.81
CA HIS A 451 28.84 -26.56 -2.82
C HIS A 451 30.14 -25.81 -2.52
N GLU A 452 30.31 -24.62 -3.09
CA GLU A 452 31.47 -23.75 -2.94
C GLU A 452 31.22 -22.64 -1.90
N PRO A 453 32.18 -22.33 -1.02
CA PRO A 453 32.05 -21.18 -0.14
C PRO A 453 32.16 -19.87 -0.91
N ILE A 454 31.28 -18.92 -0.60
CA ILE A 454 31.48 -17.52 -0.92
C ILE A 454 32.46 -16.95 0.12
N PRO A 455 33.63 -16.41 -0.27
CA PRO A 455 34.59 -15.84 0.66
C PRO A 455 34.00 -14.65 1.42
N VAL A 456 34.26 -14.57 2.73
CA VAL A 456 33.94 -13.39 3.54
C VAL A 456 35.14 -12.95 4.37
N HIS A 457 35.35 -11.64 4.44
CA HIS A 457 36.33 -10.94 5.24
C HIS A 457 35.72 -10.41 6.55
N GLY A 458 36.55 -10.24 7.58
CA GLY A 458 36.23 -9.43 8.77
C GLY A 458 35.41 -10.12 9.88
N ILE A 459 34.99 -11.37 9.71
CA ILE A 459 34.16 -12.11 10.69
C ILE A 459 34.79 -13.48 10.97
N SER A 460 34.43 -14.14 12.07
CA SER A 460 34.91 -15.46 12.55
C SER A 460 34.71 -16.67 11.59
N TRP A 461 34.27 -16.40 10.36
CA TRP A 461 33.78 -17.37 9.38
C TRP A 461 34.89 -17.68 8.36
N THR A 462 36.03 -18.15 8.87
CA THR A 462 37.31 -18.29 8.14
C THR A 462 37.25 -19.14 6.86
N ASN A 463 36.20 -19.96 6.70
CA ASN A 463 35.98 -20.84 5.56
C ASN A 463 34.93 -20.31 4.56
N GLY A 464 34.45 -19.07 4.71
CA GLY A 464 33.37 -18.49 3.90
C GLY A 464 31.95 -18.86 4.35
N VAL A 465 30.96 -18.47 3.55
CA VAL A 465 29.54 -18.78 3.74
C VAL A 465 28.97 -19.62 2.59
N PHE A 466 27.96 -20.43 2.89
CA PHE A 466 27.19 -21.23 1.93
C PHE A 466 25.74 -20.77 1.92
N LEU A 467 25.12 -20.71 0.75
CA LEU A 467 23.69 -20.40 0.62
C LEU A 467 22.89 -21.69 0.46
N ILE A 468 21.94 -21.92 1.36
CA ILE A 468 21.10 -23.11 1.38
C ILE A 468 19.67 -22.71 1.01
N CYS A 469 19.28 -22.93 -0.25
CA CYS A 469 17.90 -22.73 -0.66
C CYS A 469 17.01 -23.82 -0.06
N LEU A 470 16.04 -23.43 0.76
CA LEU A 470 15.01 -24.33 1.31
C LEU A 470 13.71 -24.30 0.52
N GLY A 471 13.53 -23.34 -0.40
CA GLY A 471 12.32 -23.22 -1.21
C GLY A 471 12.23 -21.96 -2.05
N LEU A 472 11.24 -21.95 -2.95
CA LEU A 472 10.90 -20.84 -3.84
C LEU A 472 9.48 -20.37 -3.54
N LYS A 473 9.32 -19.10 -3.15
CA LYS A 473 8.03 -18.40 -3.05
C LYS A 473 7.81 -17.45 -4.23
N GLY A 474 6.61 -16.88 -4.36
CA GLY A 474 6.24 -16.03 -5.49
C GLY A 474 4.74 -15.97 -5.73
N ASP A 475 4.30 -15.12 -6.67
CA ASP A 475 2.91 -15.26 -7.16
C ASP A 475 2.77 -16.52 -8.03
N LEU A 476 1.59 -17.14 -7.95
CA LEU A 476 1.31 -18.38 -8.65
C LEU A 476 1.40 -18.23 -10.19
N ALA A 477 1.13 -17.06 -10.76
CA ALA A 477 1.32 -16.83 -12.20
C ALA A 477 2.80 -16.82 -12.61
N ALA A 478 3.70 -16.35 -11.73
CA ALA A 478 5.16 -16.41 -11.94
C ALA A 478 5.68 -17.84 -11.72
N LEU A 479 5.31 -18.48 -10.60
CA LEU A 479 5.72 -19.85 -10.27
C LEU A 479 5.31 -20.88 -11.34
N VAL A 480 4.15 -20.70 -11.98
CA VAL A 480 3.71 -21.54 -13.10
C VAL A 480 4.61 -21.41 -14.33
N LYS A 481 5.14 -20.21 -14.61
CA LYS A 481 6.08 -19.96 -15.72
C LYS A 481 7.46 -20.51 -15.41
N LEU A 482 7.95 -20.31 -14.19
CA LEU A 482 9.25 -20.79 -13.70
C LEU A 482 9.31 -22.33 -13.65
N GLY A 483 8.40 -22.95 -12.90
CA GLY A 483 8.35 -24.41 -12.71
C GLY A 483 7.68 -25.18 -13.84
N GLN A 484 7.33 -24.50 -14.96
CA GLN A 484 6.58 -25.07 -16.09
C GLN A 484 5.30 -25.83 -15.67
N LEU A 485 4.65 -25.39 -14.58
CA LEU A 485 3.70 -26.20 -13.82
C LEU A 485 2.48 -26.59 -14.65
N GLU A 486 2.39 -27.87 -15.00
CA GLU A 486 1.27 -28.44 -15.77
C GLU A 486 -0.08 -28.34 -15.05
N ARG A 487 -0.04 -28.29 -13.71
CA ARG A 487 -1.16 -28.23 -12.79
C ARG A 487 -1.27 -26.82 -12.20
N ASN A 488 -2.29 -26.06 -12.60
CA ASN A 488 -2.51 -24.70 -12.10
C ASN A 488 -3.91 -24.16 -12.46
N PHE A 489 -4.31 -23.08 -11.79
CA PHE A 489 -5.62 -22.43 -11.94
C PHE A 489 -5.88 -21.82 -13.34
N MET A 490 -4.84 -21.49 -14.11
CA MET A 490 -5.00 -20.95 -15.49
C MET A 490 -5.26 -22.06 -16.52
N ARG A 491 -5.17 -23.34 -16.11
CA ARG A 491 -5.47 -24.52 -16.93
C ARG A 491 -6.78 -25.22 -16.50
N ASP A 492 -7.66 -24.49 -15.81
CA ASP A 492 -9.01 -24.93 -15.43
C ASP A 492 -9.93 -25.04 -16.66
N THR A 493 -9.92 -26.22 -17.29
CA THR A 493 -10.71 -26.55 -18.47
C THR A 493 -12.14 -26.92 -18.11
N ALA A 494 -13.13 -26.27 -18.73
CA ALA A 494 -14.56 -26.55 -18.54
C ALA A 494 -15.02 -27.96 -18.96
N SER A 495 -14.12 -28.79 -19.48
CA SER A 495 -14.36 -30.14 -19.98
C SER A 495 -13.85 -31.22 -19.01
N GLY A 496 -14.60 -31.49 -17.94
CA GLY A 496 -14.53 -32.71 -17.11
C GLY A 496 -13.17 -33.08 -16.47
N CYS A 497 -12.26 -33.65 -17.25
CA CYS A 497 -11.07 -34.37 -16.84
C CYS A 497 -9.81 -33.48 -16.76
N GLY A 498 -9.87 -32.38 -15.99
CA GLY A 498 -8.74 -31.47 -15.81
C GLY A 498 -7.49 -32.15 -15.23
N LYS A 499 -6.29 -31.64 -15.59
CA LYS A 499 -5.01 -32.07 -14.93
C LYS A 499 -4.97 -31.74 -13.43
N GLY A 500 -5.93 -30.95 -12.93
CA GLY A 500 -6.03 -30.46 -11.57
C GLY A 500 -5.04 -29.34 -11.22
N ILE A 501 -5.29 -28.69 -10.08
CA ILE A 501 -4.67 -27.42 -9.68
C ILE A 501 -3.52 -27.64 -8.69
N CYS A 502 -3.74 -28.39 -7.60
CA CYS A 502 -2.74 -28.64 -6.57
C CYS A 502 -2.08 -30.02 -6.74
N HIS A 503 -0.77 -30.11 -6.53
CA HIS A 503 -0.04 -31.38 -6.64
C HIS A 503 -0.15 -32.27 -5.39
N LEU A 504 -0.39 -31.68 -4.21
CA LEU A 504 -0.52 -32.36 -2.92
C LEU A 504 -1.85 -33.13 -2.82
N CYS A 505 -2.93 -32.45 -2.44
CA CYS A 505 -4.29 -33.03 -2.33
C CYS A 505 -4.92 -33.48 -3.67
N ARG A 506 -4.26 -33.21 -4.80
CA ARG A 506 -4.69 -33.49 -6.18
C ARG A 506 -5.95 -32.75 -6.67
N ALA A 507 -6.40 -31.70 -5.99
CA ALA A 507 -7.56 -30.86 -6.34
C ALA A 507 -7.83 -30.70 -7.85
N GLY A 508 -9.08 -30.89 -8.28
CA GLY A 508 -9.50 -30.73 -9.68
C GLY A 508 -9.09 -31.89 -10.61
N GLN A 509 -8.93 -33.10 -10.08
CA GLN A 509 -8.83 -34.35 -10.84
C GLN A 509 -10.05 -35.22 -10.56
N GLU A 510 -10.49 -35.99 -11.55
CA GLU A 510 -11.55 -36.99 -11.37
C GLU A 510 -11.20 -38.01 -10.28
N ASN A 511 -12.20 -38.46 -9.52
CA ASN A 511 -12.09 -39.38 -8.38
C ASN A 511 -11.28 -38.88 -7.17
N PHE A 512 -10.61 -37.72 -7.25
CA PHE A 512 -10.01 -37.04 -6.11
C PHE A 512 -10.99 -36.00 -5.55
N SER A 513 -11.80 -36.41 -4.56
CA SER A 513 -12.73 -35.52 -3.89
C SER A 513 -11.97 -34.38 -3.20
N PHE A 514 -12.04 -33.19 -3.80
CA PHE A 514 -11.63 -31.91 -3.22
C PHE A 514 -12.67 -31.40 -2.20
N HIS A 515 -13.28 -32.35 -1.47
CA HIS A 515 -14.57 -32.26 -0.80
C HIS A 515 -15.74 -32.05 -1.79
N ASP A 516 -16.99 -32.09 -1.32
CA ASP A 516 -18.18 -32.05 -2.20
C ASP A 516 -18.37 -30.65 -2.83
N THR A 517 -18.30 -30.60 -4.16
CA THR A 517 -18.28 -29.36 -4.96
C THR A 517 -19.07 -29.54 -6.26
N ASN A 518 -20.41 -29.44 -6.16
CA ASN A 518 -21.31 -29.50 -7.32
C ASN A 518 -20.92 -28.49 -8.43
N PHE A 519 -21.07 -28.91 -9.68
CA PHE A 519 -20.84 -28.18 -10.93
C PHE A 519 -21.31 -26.71 -10.92
N ASP A 520 -22.54 -26.44 -10.46
CA ASP A 520 -23.09 -25.08 -10.41
C ASP A 520 -22.41 -24.18 -9.37
N ALA A 521 -21.87 -24.75 -8.30
CA ALA A 521 -21.13 -24.00 -7.28
C ALA A 521 -19.74 -23.60 -7.79
N MET A 522 -19.01 -24.51 -8.43
CA MET A 522 -17.65 -24.23 -8.93
C MET A 522 -17.62 -23.23 -10.10
N THR A 523 -18.59 -23.33 -11.01
CA THR A 523 -18.59 -22.52 -12.25
C THR A 523 -18.67 -21.00 -11.99
N ASN A 524 -19.15 -20.59 -10.81
CA ASN A 524 -19.33 -19.19 -10.42
C ASN A 524 -18.10 -18.52 -9.74
N MET A 525 -16.96 -19.22 -9.58
CA MET A 525 -15.85 -18.78 -8.71
C MET A 525 -14.61 -18.28 -9.48
N ARG A 526 -14.59 -17.01 -9.96
CA ARG A 526 -13.43 -16.46 -10.71
C ARG A 526 -13.04 -14.99 -10.38
N SER A 527 -11.72 -14.74 -10.34
CA SER A 527 -10.94 -13.46 -10.33
C SER A 527 -10.67 -12.63 -9.03
N TRP A 528 -9.41 -12.72 -8.53
CA TRP A 528 -8.47 -11.62 -8.13
C TRP A 528 -8.80 -10.68 -6.92
N PHE A 529 -7.90 -9.91 -6.25
CA PHE A 529 -6.42 -9.78 -6.09
C PHE A 529 -6.12 -8.53 -5.19
N LYS A 530 -5.06 -8.39 -4.34
CA LYS A 530 -3.89 -9.24 -4.04
C LYS A 530 -3.61 -9.47 -2.54
N GLY A 531 -3.12 -8.47 -1.78
CA GLY A 531 -2.40 -8.67 -0.49
C GLY A 531 -2.31 -7.44 0.44
N ALA A 532 -1.63 -7.60 1.60
CA ALA A 532 -1.54 -6.73 2.80
C ALA A 532 -2.86 -6.28 3.46
N ASP A 533 -3.85 -5.87 2.66
CA ASP A 533 -5.21 -5.45 3.04
C ASP A 533 -5.85 -6.33 4.11
N THR A 534 -5.67 -7.65 4.08
CA THR A 534 -6.33 -8.59 4.99
C THR A 534 -6.15 -8.21 6.47
N ALA A 535 -4.95 -7.81 6.91
CA ALA A 535 -4.71 -7.45 8.30
C ALA A 535 -5.36 -6.11 8.67
N THR A 536 -5.21 -5.10 7.81
CA THR A 536 -5.77 -3.74 8.00
C THR A 536 -7.30 -3.77 7.95
N LEU A 537 -7.89 -4.44 6.96
CA LEU A 537 -9.32 -4.60 6.80
C LEU A 537 -9.92 -5.42 7.95
N CYS A 538 -9.32 -6.54 8.38
CA CYS A 538 -9.88 -7.28 9.52
C CYS A 538 -9.80 -6.45 10.81
N THR A 539 -8.72 -5.69 11.03
CA THR A 539 -8.58 -4.76 12.17
C THR A 539 -9.63 -3.64 12.15
N TYR A 540 -10.01 -3.15 10.96
CA TYR A 540 -11.02 -2.09 10.79
C TYR A 540 -12.47 -2.61 10.84
N LEU A 541 -12.75 -3.71 10.15
CA LEU A 541 -14.10 -4.25 9.97
C LEU A 541 -14.66 -4.86 11.27
N GLU A 542 -13.81 -5.47 12.11
CA GLU A 542 -14.26 -6.08 13.37
C GLU A 542 -14.94 -5.07 14.33
N PRO A 543 -14.31 -3.93 14.72
CA PRO A 543 -14.97 -2.93 15.56
C PRO A 543 -16.13 -2.23 14.84
N MET A 544 -16.03 -1.99 13.53
CA MET A 544 -17.11 -1.38 12.75
C MET A 544 -18.38 -2.25 12.76
N LEU A 545 -18.25 -3.56 12.52
CA LEU A 545 -19.39 -4.49 12.53
C LEU A 545 -19.93 -4.70 13.95
N LYS A 546 -19.06 -4.78 14.96
CA LYS A 546 -19.47 -4.81 16.38
C LYS A 546 -20.29 -3.59 16.78
N GLY A 547 -20.02 -2.41 16.19
CA GLY A 547 -20.80 -1.19 16.43
C GLY A 547 -22.21 -1.18 15.85
N ILE A 548 -22.47 -1.90 14.74
CA ILE A 548 -23.78 -1.89 14.06
C ILE A 548 -24.65 -3.12 14.34
N VAL A 549 -24.06 -4.26 14.73
CA VAL A 549 -24.78 -5.55 14.85
C VAL A 549 -25.95 -5.53 15.85
N ALA A 550 -25.91 -4.64 16.85
CA ALA A 550 -26.99 -4.46 17.82
C ALA A 550 -28.28 -3.88 17.21
N ASN A 551 -28.19 -3.21 16.06
CA ASN A 551 -29.30 -2.51 15.40
C ASN A 551 -29.91 -3.31 14.23
N LEU A 552 -29.42 -4.52 13.96
CA LEU A 552 -29.91 -5.39 12.89
C LEU A 552 -31.09 -6.26 13.34
N ASP A 553 -31.97 -6.63 12.42
CA ASP A 553 -32.96 -7.71 12.59
C ASP A 553 -32.29 -9.05 12.95
N ALA A 554 -33.08 -10.05 13.36
CA ALA A 554 -32.56 -11.32 13.88
C ALA A 554 -31.65 -12.07 12.90
N ASP A 555 -32.00 -12.09 11.62
CA ASP A 555 -31.31 -12.87 10.58
C ASP A 555 -30.00 -12.19 10.16
N ASN A 556 -30.04 -10.89 9.87
CA ASN A 556 -28.83 -10.10 9.60
C ASN A 556 -27.92 -10.02 10.84
N ARG A 557 -28.46 -9.99 12.06
CA ARG A 557 -27.70 -10.06 13.32
C ARG A 557 -26.99 -11.42 13.47
N HIS A 558 -27.63 -12.53 13.11
CA HIS A 558 -26.98 -13.84 13.11
C HIS A 558 -25.84 -13.90 12.08
N TYR A 559 -26.10 -13.48 10.84
CA TYR A 559 -25.12 -13.49 9.76
C TYR A 559 -23.93 -12.56 10.03
N VAL A 560 -24.17 -11.29 10.40
CA VAL A 560 -23.09 -10.35 10.78
C VAL A 560 -22.38 -10.80 12.05
N GLY A 561 -23.08 -11.45 13.00
CA GLY A 561 -22.46 -12.09 14.16
C GLY A 561 -21.48 -13.20 13.81
N LEU A 562 -21.74 -13.97 12.74
CA LEU A 562 -20.78 -14.94 12.19
C LEU A 562 -19.62 -14.26 11.44
N ILE A 563 -19.85 -13.16 10.73
CA ILE A 563 -18.76 -12.36 10.12
C ILE A 563 -17.82 -11.82 11.20
N ILE A 564 -18.36 -11.25 12.27
CA ILE A 564 -17.57 -10.75 13.41
C ILE A 564 -16.73 -11.88 14.03
N LYS A 565 -17.26 -13.10 14.15
CA LYS A 565 -16.49 -14.26 14.65
C LYS A 565 -15.38 -14.67 13.68
N ALA A 566 -15.65 -14.73 12.38
CA ALA A 566 -14.62 -15.00 11.36
C ALA A 566 -13.50 -13.95 11.37
N LEU A 567 -13.84 -12.66 11.47
CA LEU A 567 -12.87 -11.57 11.55
C LEU A 567 -12.08 -11.58 12.86
N SER A 568 -12.73 -11.86 14.00
CA SER A 568 -12.04 -11.98 15.31
C SER A 568 -11.04 -13.13 15.29
N ALA A 569 -11.40 -14.26 14.68
CA ALA A 569 -10.50 -15.39 14.51
C ALA A 569 -9.35 -15.08 13.53
N ALA A 570 -9.63 -14.41 12.40
CA ALA A 570 -8.61 -14.00 11.44
C ALA A 570 -7.63 -12.99 12.05
N ASN A 571 -8.12 -12.01 12.82
CA ASN A 571 -7.30 -11.07 13.57
C ASN A 571 -6.44 -11.81 14.59
N SER A 572 -7.00 -12.71 15.39
CA SER A 572 -6.20 -13.50 16.36
C SER A 572 -5.15 -14.37 15.67
N PHE A 573 -5.48 -15.04 14.55
CA PHE A 573 -4.54 -15.82 13.76
C PHE A 573 -3.36 -14.98 13.25
N MET A 574 -3.65 -13.88 12.54
CA MET A 574 -2.60 -12.99 12.02
C MET A 574 -1.81 -12.35 13.15
N LYS A 575 -2.47 -11.97 14.25
CA LYS A 575 -1.83 -11.42 15.45
C LYS A 575 -0.84 -12.43 16.04
N THR A 576 -1.17 -13.71 16.14
CA THR A 576 -0.21 -14.74 16.57
C THR A 576 0.97 -14.79 15.61
N LEU A 577 0.75 -15.00 14.30
CA LEU A 577 1.87 -15.13 13.35
C LEU A 577 2.78 -13.89 13.26
N TYR A 578 2.25 -12.68 13.49
CA TYR A 578 3.06 -11.45 13.57
C TYR A 578 3.76 -11.23 14.92
N HIS A 579 3.39 -11.96 15.98
CA HIS A 579 3.93 -11.80 17.34
C HIS A 579 4.76 -13.00 17.82
N SER A 580 4.77 -14.10 17.05
CA SER A 580 5.64 -15.26 17.23
C SER A 580 6.92 -15.11 16.39
N GLY A 581 8.02 -15.73 16.83
CA GLY A 581 9.31 -15.70 16.13
C GLY A 581 9.30 -16.51 14.82
N LEU A 582 10.50 -16.83 14.30
CA LEU A 582 10.63 -17.71 13.13
C LEU A 582 10.14 -19.14 13.42
N TRP A 583 10.31 -19.61 14.65
CA TRP A 583 9.77 -20.88 15.15
C TRP A 583 8.62 -20.59 16.12
N LEU A 584 7.50 -21.29 15.99
CA LEU A 584 6.33 -21.12 16.85
C LEU A 584 6.51 -21.92 18.15
N LEU A 585 6.23 -21.30 19.29
CA LEU A 585 6.05 -22.03 20.56
C LEU A 585 4.73 -22.83 20.53
N ASP A 586 4.62 -23.89 21.32
CA ASP A 586 3.44 -24.78 21.31
C ASP A 586 2.11 -24.04 21.52
N GLY A 587 2.05 -23.13 22.49
CA GLY A 587 0.84 -22.33 22.73
C GLY A 587 0.50 -21.36 21.59
N GLU A 588 1.48 -20.97 20.79
CA GLU A 588 1.29 -20.10 19.62
C GLU A 588 0.84 -20.90 18.40
N ARG A 589 1.47 -22.05 18.17
CA ARG A 589 1.05 -23.08 17.20
C ARG A 589 -0.39 -23.50 17.44
N ASP A 590 -0.75 -23.85 18.67
CA ASP A 590 -2.10 -24.25 19.07
C ASP A 590 -3.11 -23.11 18.87
N ALA A 591 -2.74 -21.87 19.21
CA ALA A 591 -3.57 -20.69 18.96
C ALA A 591 -3.77 -20.42 17.46
N ALA A 592 -2.72 -20.58 16.64
CA ALA A 592 -2.80 -20.42 15.19
C ALA A 592 -3.69 -21.51 14.56
N ILE A 593 -3.52 -22.78 14.94
CA ILE A 593 -4.37 -23.88 14.48
C ILE A 593 -5.83 -23.62 14.87
N LEU A 594 -6.10 -23.31 16.14
CA LEU A 594 -7.45 -23.06 16.67
C LEU A 594 -8.13 -21.90 15.93
N HIS A 595 -7.46 -20.76 15.80
CA HIS A 595 -8.05 -19.59 15.16
C HIS A 595 -8.19 -19.74 13.66
N GLY A 596 -7.26 -20.42 12.97
CA GLY A 596 -7.41 -20.71 11.55
C GLY A 596 -8.54 -21.68 11.24
N GLN A 597 -8.72 -22.73 12.07
CA GLN A 597 -9.88 -23.61 11.99
C GLN A 597 -11.20 -22.86 12.25
N GLN A 598 -11.21 -21.89 13.17
CA GLN A 598 -12.36 -21.00 13.39
C GLN A 598 -12.67 -20.13 12.17
N VAL A 599 -11.66 -19.59 11.47
CA VAL A 599 -11.86 -18.85 10.21
C VAL A 599 -12.55 -19.72 9.17
N LEU A 600 -12.04 -20.93 8.93
CA LEU A 600 -12.63 -21.88 7.97
C LEU A 600 -14.06 -22.27 8.35
N LEU A 601 -14.30 -22.63 9.61
CA LEU A 601 -15.61 -23.04 10.13
C LEU A 601 -16.66 -21.92 10.05
N HIS A 602 -16.27 -20.67 10.35
CA HIS A 602 -17.18 -19.53 10.24
C HIS A 602 -17.40 -19.12 8.78
N PHE A 603 -16.39 -19.19 7.92
CA PHE A 603 -16.56 -18.97 6.48
C PHE A 603 -17.54 -19.99 5.87
N GLN A 604 -17.38 -21.29 6.16
CA GLN A 604 -18.28 -22.35 5.67
C GLN A 604 -19.74 -22.08 6.06
N LYS A 605 -19.99 -21.66 7.31
CA LYS A 605 -21.34 -21.33 7.80
C LYS A 605 -21.92 -20.10 7.10
N LEU A 606 -21.13 -19.04 6.93
CA LEU A 606 -21.53 -17.85 6.17
C LEU A 606 -21.80 -18.17 4.69
N ALA A 607 -21.01 -19.07 4.09
CA ALA A 607 -21.21 -19.52 2.71
C ALA A 607 -22.52 -20.28 2.55
N GLY A 608 -22.83 -21.22 3.45
CA GLY A 608 -24.11 -21.94 3.48
C GLY A 608 -25.31 -21.01 3.65
N ILE A 609 -25.23 -20.02 4.56
CA ILE A 609 -26.32 -19.04 4.74
C ILE A 609 -26.49 -18.18 3.49
N ALA A 610 -25.41 -17.60 2.95
CA ALA A 610 -25.48 -16.78 1.74
C ALA A 610 -26.03 -17.55 0.53
N PHE A 611 -25.69 -18.83 0.39
CA PHE A 611 -26.27 -19.73 -0.61
C PHE A 611 -27.77 -19.96 -0.39
N SER A 612 -28.19 -20.26 0.85
CA SER A 612 -29.62 -20.44 1.20
C SER A 612 -30.47 -19.18 0.96
N TRP A 613 -29.86 -17.99 1.04
CA TRP A 613 -30.48 -16.70 0.75
C TRP A 613 -30.36 -16.28 -0.73
N ASN A 614 -29.80 -17.13 -1.59
CA ASN A 614 -29.50 -16.84 -3.00
C ASN A 614 -28.69 -15.53 -3.20
N MET A 615 -27.74 -15.25 -2.30
CA MET A 615 -26.95 -14.02 -2.30
C MET A 615 -25.50 -14.25 -2.75
N THR A 616 -25.10 -13.58 -3.83
CA THR A 616 -23.70 -13.46 -4.29
C THR A 616 -22.86 -12.50 -3.41
N ARG A 617 -22.78 -12.79 -2.10
CA ARG A 617 -21.92 -12.04 -1.15
C ARG A 617 -20.42 -12.29 -1.36
N TRP A 618 -20.04 -13.38 -2.00
CA TRP A 618 -18.66 -13.87 -2.12
C TRP A 618 -18.00 -13.51 -3.45
N LYS A 619 -17.95 -12.22 -3.78
CA LYS A 619 -17.19 -11.75 -4.97
C LYS A 619 -15.68 -11.93 -4.85
N PHE A 620 -15.18 -12.16 -3.65
CA PHE A 620 -13.78 -12.49 -3.38
C PHE A 620 -13.70 -13.80 -2.59
N GLN A 621 -12.78 -14.68 -2.99
CA GLN A 621 -12.43 -15.88 -2.24
C GLN A 621 -10.96 -15.78 -1.81
N PRO A 622 -10.67 -15.75 -0.50
CA PRO A 622 -9.35 -16.07 0.03
C PRO A 622 -8.84 -17.41 -0.51
N LYS A 623 -7.50 -17.59 -0.54
CA LYS A 623 -6.83 -18.84 -0.95
C LYS A 623 -7.03 -19.96 0.09
N PHE A 624 -8.28 -20.34 0.41
CA PHE A 624 -8.62 -21.24 1.51
C PHE A 624 -7.99 -22.62 1.40
N HIS A 625 -7.74 -23.12 0.19
CA HIS A 625 -7.00 -24.35 0.01
C HIS A 625 -5.56 -24.23 0.55
N PHE A 626 -4.81 -23.20 0.15
CA PHE A 626 -3.47 -22.92 0.69
C PHE A 626 -3.53 -22.64 2.21
N TYR A 627 -4.57 -21.96 2.68
CA TYR A 627 -4.78 -21.72 4.11
C TYR A 627 -5.01 -23.03 4.90
N ALA A 628 -5.77 -23.97 4.33
CA ALA A 628 -5.99 -25.29 4.91
C ALA A 628 -4.72 -26.17 4.88
N GLU A 629 -3.92 -26.10 3.81
CA GLU A 629 -2.60 -26.75 3.75
C GLU A 629 -1.67 -26.20 4.85
N VAL A 630 -1.61 -24.87 5.05
CA VAL A 630 -0.85 -24.25 6.15
C VAL A 630 -1.30 -24.76 7.53
N LEU A 631 -2.61 -24.86 7.77
CA LEU A 631 -3.15 -25.39 9.03
C LEU A 631 -2.93 -26.90 9.17
N TYR A 632 -2.90 -27.64 8.06
CA TYR A 632 -2.58 -29.07 8.01
C TYR A 632 -1.12 -29.31 8.40
N TYR A 633 -0.16 -28.56 7.84
CA TYR A 633 1.25 -28.68 8.23
C TYR A 633 1.46 -28.39 9.72
N LEU A 634 0.94 -27.27 10.23
CA LEU A 634 1.02 -26.95 11.67
C LEU A 634 0.41 -28.05 12.55
N GLN A 635 -0.71 -28.67 12.12
CA GLN A 635 -1.36 -29.74 12.86
C GLN A 635 -0.64 -31.10 12.70
N ALA A 636 0.07 -31.35 11.59
CA ALA A 636 0.91 -32.53 11.41
C ALA A 636 2.16 -32.44 12.30
N GLU A 637 2.89 -31.33 12.24
CA GLU A 637 4.04 -31.02 13.10
C GLU A 637 3.68 -31.13 14.60
N ARG A 638 2.45 -30.74 14.95
CA ARG A 638 1.87 -30.88 16.31
C ARG A 638 1.52 -32.32 16.69
N MET A 639 1.17 -33.19 15.76
CA MET A 639 0.92 -34.61 16.03
C MET A 639 2.22 -35.43 16.12
N GLU A 640 3.28 -34.96 15.46
CA GLU A 640 4.60 -35.59 15.46
C GLU A 640 5.55 -35.03 16.54
N ASP A 641 5.08 -34.05 17.32
CA ASP A 641 5.83 -33.36 18.41
C ASP A 641 7.15 -32.71 17.95
N ILE A 642 7.14 -32.16 16.73
CA ILE A 642 8.28 -31.46 16.10
C ILE A 642 8.05 -29.94 16.04
N PRO A 643 9.08 -29.09 15.93
CA PRO A 643 8.92 -27.64 15.83
C PRO A 643 8.16 -27.20 14.57
N SER A 644 7.30 -26.19 14.70
CA SER A 644 6.63 -25.57 13.56
C SER A 644 7.32 -24.29 13.13
N ILE A 645 7.67 -24.18 11.85
CA ILE A 645 8.13 -22.91 11.27
C ILE A 645 6.95 -21.95 11.10
N ASN A 646 7.12 -20.68 11.47
CA ASN A 646 6.08 -19.67 11.36
C ASN A 646 5.71 -19.44 9.87
N PRO A 647 4.45 -19.70 9.46
CA PRO A 647 4.05 -19.60 8.05
C PRO A 647 4.21 -18.21 7.45
N ILE A 648 4.35 -17.16 8.28
CA ILE A 648 4.60 -15.80 7.80
C ILE A 648 5.99 -15.64 7.14
N SER A 649 6.94 -16.54 7.41
CA SER A 649 8.23 -16.60 6.70
C SER A 649 8.07 -16.87 5.19
N LEU A 650 6.97 -17.51 4.78
CA LEU A 650 6.58 -17.75 3.39
C LEU A 650 5.71 -16.61 2.80
N SER A 651 5.43 -15.56 3.57
CA SER A 651 4.70 -14.38 3.09
C SER A 651 5.46 -13.71 1.95
N THR A 652 4.69 -13.18 1.00
CA THR A 652 5.20 -12.43 -0.17
C THR A 652 5.18 -10.92 0.03
N GLN A 653 4.67 -10.41 1.17
CA GLN A 653 4.37 -8.98 1.36
C GLN A 653 5.59 -8.06 1.25
N MET A 654 6.74 -8.45 1.83
CA MET A 654 7.96 -7.63 1.80
C MET A 654 8.63 -7.64 0.42
N ASP A 655 8.48 -8.76 -0.29
CA ASP A 655 8.98 -8.98 -1.64
C ASP A 655 8.10 -8.22 -2.66
N GLU A 656 6.80 -8.13 -2.40
CA GLU A 656 5.86 -7.31 -3.17
C GLU A 656 6.13 -5.80 -3.03
N ASP A 657 6.54 -5.33 -1.85
CA ASP A 657 7.06 -3.97 -1.65
C ASP A 657 8.38 -3.75 -2.42
N PHE A 658 9.32 -4.72 -2.37
CA PHE A 658 10.57 -4.67 -3.14
C PHE A 658 10.34 -4.62 -4.66
N VAL A 659 9.51 -5.52 -5.19
CA VAL A 659 9.08 -5.54 -6.60
C VAL A 659 8.32 -4.26 -6.97
N GLY A 660 7.54 -3.70 -6.06
CA GLY A 660 6.88 -2.40 -6.22
C GLY A 660 7.89 -1.27 -6.41
N ARG A 661 8.90 -1.19 -5.54
CA ARG A 661 10.01 -0.24 -5.62
C ARG A 661 10.81 -0.38 -6.91
N LEU A 662 11.15 -1.62 -7.29
CA LEU A 662 11.87 -1.90 -8.54
C LEU A 662 11.04 -1.66 -9.81
N SER A 663 9.71 -1.78 -9.75
CA SER A 663 8.80 -1.51 -10.89
C SER A 663 8.44 -0.02 -11.04
N ALA A 664 8.70 0.77 -10.00
CA ALA A 664 8.51 2.22 -9.96
C ALA A 664 9.76 3.00 -10.43
N ALA A 665 10.93 2.37 -10.45
CA ALA A 665 12.16 2.87 -11.08
C ALA A 665 12.11 2.76 -12.63
#